data_AF-A0A1H2W9N4-F1
#
_entry.id   AF-A0A1H2W9N4-F1
#
_cell.length_a   1.000
_cell.length_b   1.000
_cell.length_c   1.000
_cell.angle_alpha   90.00
_cell.angle_beta   90.00
_cell.angle_gamma   90.00
#
_symmetry.space_group_name_H-M   'P 1'
#
loop_
_entity.id
_entity.type
_entity.pdbx_description
1 polymer ?
#
loop_
_entity_poly.entity_id
_entity_poly.type
_entity_poly.pdbx_seq_one_letter_code
_entity_poly.pdbx_strand_id
1 'polypeptide(L)'
;MKNQESKALWITIYSHITSPSTWMGYLSAILMYLSYAFAGDAWLNPGLLGVCLFIGICLPYYSKVSNRVDEWFAFKTALVTPGRIGRFMIQLVFNLAVFFTFLATEVVRTEDAGALGGVWGIAILTTAASQGIQYLAIALANREIGETNRNVAAGLAINILITAAAAAGLGWTRPAFIIVGIVFGVLVFGLGIASDWRGMFPRKGGIGVFFGTFNPIHNTHLAIVQRAIEERGLERVIIHSTVIPKLHADALKSGEIVLDHRERGMRVYKTTDKADVHVRYFPTGHRFYEFDTRKKLMEWAVEEAGMSDRVEIMSLPEQYERDGFYGILGEIRRLHPGKRIHGIHGSDLGGMWVRRIYDESGWITPFPIRRVDGVSATAIRDGAKGMASQAVERVLAAFAAGDESILISGRLYDIQEGLLEEVTPTPEIEKELEGVGGVETAAGLVVEGATAILSPIQPDENAKLNIRVVETEDDRIKSFLVRGIVYMHGQQCPYREEFDLNDHTATQIVGTVGDEPILTARIRYFGGFVKFERLGIREEYRGRGYGHNLIQFMMGLAEKKGYRRFYLHSQTRLESFYEQYGFKRVGDPFMFSDHSYIEMVAGGQGFASRPEIDKWIGTEPLRLNRPEGNMDEPGPMEESLDRLKEDSLNTVS
;
A
#
# COMPACT_ATOMS: atom_id res chain seq x y z
N MET A 1 7.57 29.86 -16.01
CA MET A 1 6.46 28.91 -16.15
C MET A 1 6.42 28.25 -17.54
N LYS A 2 6.13 28.95 -18.65
CA LYS A 2 6.06 28.34 -20.01
C LYS A 2 7.30 27.52 -20.44
N ASN A 3 8.51 27.94 -20.08
CA ASN A 3 9.76 27.21 -20.41
C ASN A 3 10.01 25.96 -19.55
N GLN A 4 9.33 25.83 -18.42
CA GLN A 4 9.48 24.72 -17.49
C GLN A 4 8.43 23.64 -17.79
N GLU A 5 7.21 24.04 -18.13
CA GLU A 5 6.16 23.17 -18.66
C GLU A 5 6.55 22.56 -20.02
N SER A 6 7.13 23.35 -20.93
CA SER A 6 7.58 22.83 -22.23
C SER A 6 8.71 21.81 -22.08
N LYS A 7 9.68 22.06 -21.18
CA LYS A 7 10.74 21.10 -20.86
C LYS A 7 10.18 19.82 -20.23
N ALA A 8 9.24 19.93 -19.29
CA ALA A 8 8.61 18.77 -18.66
C ALA A 8 7.84 17.93 -19.68
N LEU A 9 7.14 18.56 -20.62
CA LEU A 9 6.44 17.88 -21.71
C LEU A 9 7.42 17.16 -22.64
N TRP A 10 8.52 17.82 -23.04
CA TRP A 10 9.54 17.19 -23.90
C TRP A 10 10.23 16.00 -23.24
N ILE A 11 10.54 16.09 -21.94
CA ILE A 11 11.11 14.96 -21.18
C ILE A 11 10.12 13.79 -21.12
N THR A 12 8.84 14.08 -20.92
CA THR A 12 7.78 13.06 -20.90
C THR A 12 7.61 12.38 -22.26
N ILE A 13 7.60 13.14 -23.35
CA ILE A 13 7.48 12.61 -24.70
C ILE A 13 8.72 11.80 -25.07
N TYR A 14 9.92 12.33 -24.79
CA TYR A 14 11.17 11.66 -25.10
C TYR A 14 11.28 10.32 -24.38
N SER A 15 11.03 10.29 -23.07
CA SER A 15 11.06 9.05 -22.27
C SER A 15 10.02 8.02 -22.70
N HIS A 16 8.86 8.46 -23.18
CA HIS A 16 7.86 7.56 -23.76
C HIS A 16 8.33 6.94 -25.09
N ILE A 17 8.88 7.74 -26.01
CA ILE A 17 9.31 7.27 -27.33
C ILE A 17 10.52 6.35 -27.25
N THR A 18 11.43 6.58 -26.30
CA THR A 18 12.63 5.76 -26.11
C THR A 18 12.39 4.51 -25.26
N SER A 19 11.21 4.36 -24.66
CA SER A 19 10.88 3.19 -23.82
C SER A 19 10.91 1.88 -24.63
N PRO A 20 11.54 0.82 -24.09
CA PRO A 20 11.47 -0.54 -24.65
C PRO A 20 10.02 -1.00 -24.89
N SER A 21 9.11 -0.73 -23.95
CA SER A 21 7.69 -1.06 -24.08
C SER A 21 7.02 -0.41 -25.27
N THR A 22 7.34 0.84 -25.56
CA THR A 22 6.83 1.57 -26.73
C THR A 22 7.38 1.00 -28.03
N TRP A 23 8.67 0.67 -28.06
CA TRP A 23 9.29 -0.01 -29.21
C TRP A 23 8.67 -1.38 -29.50
N MET A 24 8.28 -2.14 -28.48
CA MET A 24 7.52 -3.39 -28.65
C MET A 24 6.15 -3.13 -29.30
N GLY A 25 5.48 -2.03 -28.92
CA GLY A 25 4.24 -1.57 -29.56
C GLY A 25 4.43 -1.30 -31.04
N TYR A 26 5.44 -0.52 -31.40
CA TYR A 26 5.75 -0.21 -32.79
C TYR A 26 6.13 -1.43 -33.61
N LEU A 27 6.97 -2.32 -33.06
CA LEU A 27 7.33 -3.57 -33.72
C LEU A 27 6.10 -4.45 -33.96
N SER A 28 5.21 -4.57 -32.97
CA SER A 28 3.96 -5.34 -33.09
C SER A 28 3.05 -4.76 -34.18
N ALA A 29 2.94 -3.43 -34.25
CA ALA A 29 2.16 -2.74 -35.28
C ALA A 29 2.72 -2.95 -36.69
N ILE A 30 4.06 -2.86 -36.85
CA ILE A 30 4.74 -3.09 -38.13
C ILE A 30 4.56 -4.55 -38.56
N LEU A 31 4.77 -5.50 -37.65
CA LEU A 31 4.58 -6.92 -37.95
C LEU A 31 3.14 -7.21 -38.34
N MET A 32 2.16 -6.66 -37.63
CA MET A 32 0.75 -6.79 -37.98
C MET A 32 0.47 -6.21 -39.37
N TYR A 33 0.97 -5.01 -39.66
CA TYR A 33 0.83 -4.36 -40.96
C TYR A 33 1.37 -5.26 -42.07
N LEU A 34 2.62 -5.69 -41.97
CA LEU A 34 3.26 -6.54 -42.98
C LEU A 34 2.52 -7.87 -43.15
N SER A 35 2.03 -8.46 -42.06
CA SER A 35 1.34 -9.75 -42.09
C SER A 35 0.01 -9.64 -42.82
N TYR A 36 -0.84 -8.68 -42.45
CA TYR A 36 -2.16 -8.52 -43.05
C TYR A 36 -2.11 -7.88 -44.44
N ALA A 37 -1.17 -6.97 -44.69
CA ALA A 37 -0.97 -6.37 -46.01
C ALA A 37 -0.53 -7.43 -47.02
N PHE A 38 0.42 -8.30 -46.66
CA PHE A 38 0.86 -9.39 -47.52
C PHE A 38 -0.25 -10.43 -47.73
N ALA A 39 -0.96 -10.81 -46.66
CA ALA A 39 -1.91 -11.90 -46.73
C ALA A 39 -3.23 -11.53 -47.44
N GLY A 40 -3.61 -10.25 -47.41
CA GLY A 40 -4.83 -9.73 -48.06
C GLY A 40 -4.61 -8.79 -49.25
N ASP A 41 -3.36 -8.62 -49.71
CA ASP A 41 -2.96 -7.58 -50.69
C ASP A 41 -3.46 -6.16 -50.34
N ALA A 42 -3.43 -5.84 -49.05
CA ALA A 42 -4.10 -4.68 -48.45
C ALA A 42 -3.13 -3.53 -48.10
N TRP A 43 -2.06 -3.35 -48.88
CA TRP A 43 -0.96 -2.43 -48.57
C TRP A 43 -1.40 -0.96 -48.34
N LEU A 44 -2.35 -0.46 -49.12
CA LEU A 44 -2.84 0.92 -48.99
C LEU A 44 -4.19 1.02 -48.26
N ASN A 45 -4.59 -0.05 -47.55
CA ASN A 45 -5.89 -0.09 -46.92
C ASN A 45 -5.96 0.86 -45.71
N PRO A 46 -6.89 1.84 -45.70
CA PRO A 46 -6.97 2.83 -44.62
C PRO A 46 -7.35 2.21 -43.28
N GLY A 47 -8.11 1.11 -43.27
CA GLY A 47 -8.45 0.38 -42.05
C GLY A 47 -7.24 -0.32 -41.45
N LEU A 48 -6.44 -1.01 -42.28
CA LEU A 48 -5.21 -1.66 -41.81
C LEU A 48 -4.21 -0.62 -41.26
N LEU A 49 -3.96 0.46 -42.00
CA LEU A 49 -3.06 1.54 -41.57
C LEU A 49 -3.54 2.18 -40.26
N GLY A 50 -4.84 2.50 -40.16
CA GLY A 50 -5.42 3.11 -38.97
C GLY A 50 -5.33 2.22 -37.74
N VAL A 51 -5.67 0.93 -37.88
CA VAL A 51 -5.54 -0.03 -36.79
C VAL A 51 -4.08 -0.21 -36.38
N CYS A 52 -3.14 -0.40 -37.31
CA CYS A 52 -1.72 -0.56 -36.99
C CYS A 52 -1.17 0.66 -36.23
N LEU A 53 -1.50 1.88 -36.68
CA LEU A 53 -1.11 3.11 -35.98
C LEU A 53 -1.69 3.15 -34.56
N PHE A 54 -2.98 2.82 -34.41
CA PHE A 54 -3.64 2.76 -33.12
C PHE A 54 -2.99 1.74 -32.17
N ILE A 55 -2.71 0.52 -32.64
CA ILE A 55 -2.04 -0.51 -31.83
C ILE A 55 -0.64 -0.03 -31.42
N GLY A 56 0.14 0.53 -32.35
CA GLY A 56 1.50 0.99 -32.06
C GLY A 56 1.55 2.02 -30.94
N ILE A 57 0.60 2.96 -30.93
CA ILE A 57 0.49 4.01 -29.91
C ILE A 57 -0.12 3.48 -28.61
N CYS A 58 -1.20 2.68 -28.70
CA CYS A 58 -2.01 2.34 -27.54
C CYS A 58 -1.58 1.06 -26.82
N LEU A 59 -0.76 0.18 -27.42
CA LEU A 59 -0.38 -1.09 -26.80
C LEU A 59 0.32 -0.94 -25.43
N PRO A 60 1.27 0.00 -25.22
CA PRO A 60 1.89 0.21 -23.91
C PRO A 60 0.89 0.68 -22.84
N TYR A 61 -0.13 1.43 -23.23
CA TYR A 61 -1.19 1.91 -22.32
C TYR A 61 -2.22 0.81 -22.04
N TYR A 62 -2.57 0.04 -23.06
CA TYR A 62 -3.46 -1.11 -22.96
C TYR A 62 -2.96 -2.10 -21.89
N SER A 63 -1.66 -2.40 -21.88
CA SER A 63 -1.04 -3.26 -20.86
C SER A 63 -1.30 -2.75 -19.43
N LYS A 64 -1.17 -1.43 -19.21
CA LYS A 64 -1.47 -0.80 -17.90
C LYS A 64 -2.94 -0.98 -17.50
N VAL A 65 -3.87 -0.76 -18.43
CA VAL A 65 -5.32 -0.91 -18.17
C VAL A 65 -5.68 -2.37 -17.87
N SER A 66 -5.22 -3.29 -18.70
CA SER A 66 -5.44 -4.73 -18.55
C SER A 66 -4.93 -5.25 -17.20
N ASN A 67 -3.69 -4.88 -16.82
CA ASN A 67 -3.12 -5.26 -15.53
C ASN A 67 -3.90 -4.68 -14.35
N ARG A 68 -4.37 -3.42 -14.45
CA ARG A 68 -5.17 -2.79 -13.39
C ARG A 68 -6.50 -3.53 -13.13
N VAL A 69 -7.09 -4.10 -14.17
CA VAL A 69 -8.32 -4.89 -14.03
C VAL A 69 -8.05 -6.24 -13.36
N ASP A 70 -6.94 -6.91 -13.73
CA ASP A 70 -6.47 -8.11 -13.02
C ASP A 70 -6.26 -7.83 -11.53
N GLU A 71 -5.55 -6.74 -11.22
CA GLU A 71 -5.27 -6.29 -9.86
C GLU A 71 -6.55 -5.99 -9.09
N TRP A 72 -7.53 -5.32 -9.71
CA TRP A 72 -8.80 -5.01 -9.07
C TRP A 72 -9.58 -6.27 -8.67
N PHE A 73 -9.70 -7.23 -9.60
CA PHE A 73 -10.36 -8.51 -9.30
C PHE A 73 -9.60 -9.30 -8.24
N ALA A 74 -8.27 -9.36 -8.35
CA ALA A 74 -7.43 -10.05 -7.40
C ALA A 74 -7.54 -9.45 -6.00
N PHE A 75 -7.54 -8.12 -5.88
CA PHE A 75 -7.71 -7.43 -4.61
C PHE A 75 -9.07 -7.74 -3.95
N LYS A 76 -10.14 -7.80 -4.75
CA LYS A 76 -11.51 -8.08 -4.27
C LYS A 76 -11.77 -9.54 -3.93
N THR A 77 -11.10 -10.48 -4.61
CA THR A 77 -11.43 -11.92 -4.51
C THR A 77 -10.33 -12.78 -3.91
N ALA A 78 -9.07 -12.34 -3.96
CA ALA A 78 -7.87 -13.14 -3.69
C ALA A 78 -7.74 -14.39 -4.60
N LEU A 79 -8.46 -14.41 -5.73
CA LEU A 79 -8.50 -15.51 -6.71
C LEU A 79 -7.84 -15.09 -8.02
N VAL A 80 -7.35 -16.07 -8.80
CA VAL A 80 -6.69 -15.80 -10.09
C VAL A 80 -7.68 -15.80 -11.27
N THR A 81 -8.74 -16.59 -11.20
CA THR A 81 -9.68 -16.79 -12.31
C THR A 81 -10.46 -15.51 -12.66
N PRO A 82 -11.02 -14.76 -11.69
CA PRO A 82 -11.77 -13.53 -12.02
C PRO A 82 -10.90 -12.49 -12.73
N GLY A 83 -9.64 -12.34 -12.33
CA GLY A 83 -8.69 -11.44 -12.99
C GLY A 83 -8.35 -11.86 -14.42
N ARG A 84 -8.16 -13.17 -14.67
CA ARG A 84 -7.97 -13.73 -16.02
C ARG A 84 -9.19 -13.48 -16.90
N ILE A 85 -10.41 -13.63 -16.37
CA ILE A 85 -11.66 -13.33 -17.10
C ILE A 85 -11.74 -11.83 -17.40
N GLY A 86 -11.47 -10.97 -16.43
CA GLY A 86 -11.48 -9.51 -16.62
C GLY A 86 -10.54 -9.05 -17.74
N ARG A 87 -9.29 -9.54 -17.74
CA ARG A 87 -8.31 -9.29 -18.81
C ARG A 87 -8.76 -9.82 -20.16
N PHE A 88 -9.30 -11.03 -20.18
CA PHE A 88 -9.85 -11.63 -21.40
C PHE A 88 -10.97 -10.78 -21.99
N MET A 89 -11.89 -10.27 -21.17
CA MET A 89 -13.00 -9.45 -21.66
C MET A 89 -12.53 -8.13 -22.28
N ILE A 90 -11.58 -7.45 -21.65
CA ILE A 90 -11.02 -6.20 -22.20
C ILE A 90 -10.30 -6.47 -23.52
N GLN A 91 -9.51 -7.55 -23.56
CA GLN A 91 -8.82 -7.94 -24.79
C GLN A 91 -9.78 -8.37 -25.89
N LEU A 92 -10.87 -9.05 -25.54
CA LEU A 92 -11.89 -9.47 -26.48
C LEU A 92 -12.58 -8.26 -27.11
N VAL A 93 -12.97 -7.27 -26.31
CA VAL A 93 -13.56 -6.01 -26.83
C VAL A 93 -12.61 -5.33 -27.81
N PHE A 94 -11.33 -5.25 -27.46
CA PHE A 94 -10.30 -4.69 -28.34
C PHE A 94 -10.16 -5.49 -29.65
N ASN A 95 -10.03 -6.81 -29.57
CA ASN A 95 -9.90 -7.67 -30.75
C ASN A 95 -11.16 -7.62 -31.63
N LEU A 96 -12.35 -7.56 -31.03
CA LEU A 96 -13.61 -7.38 -31.78
C LEU A 96 -13.57 -6.07 -32.56
N ALA A 97 -13.18 -4.96 -31.94
CA ALA A 97 -13.06 -3.68 -32.65
C ALA A 97 -12.11 -3.79 -33.85
N VAL A 98 -10.94 -4.40 -33.66
CA VAL A 98 -9.96 -4.64 -34.74
C VAL A 98 -10.56 -5.46 -35.89
N PHE A 99 -11.16 -6.62 -35.59
CA PHE A 99 -11.68 -7.51 -36.62
C PHE A 99 -12.95 -6.99 -37.29
N PHE A 100 -13.79 -6.22 -36.59
CA PHE A 100 -14.89 -5.50 -37.22
C PHE A 100 -14.39 -4.42 -38.17
N THR A 101 -13.34 -3.67 -37.81
CA THR A 101 -12.71 -2.72 -38.73
C THR A 101 -12.13 -3.45 -39.94
N PHE A 102 -11.40 -4.56 -39.74
CA PHE A 102 -10.84 -5.33 -40.85
C PHE A 102 -11.89 -5.89 -41.80
N LEU A 103 -13.05 -6.32 -41.29
CA LEU A 103 -14.15 -6.75 -42.13
C LEU A 103 -14.78 -5.57 -42.88
N ALA A 104 -15.01 -4.44 -42.19
CA ALA A 104 -15.62 -3.25 -42.77
C ALA A 104 -14.75 -2.58 -43.84
N THR A 105 -13.43 -2.74 -43.76
CA THR A 105 -12.49 -2.22 -44.75
C THR A 105 -11.95 -3.30 -45.68
N GLU A 106 -12.54 -4.49 -45.69
CA GLU A 106 -12.17 -5.60 -46.60
C GLU A 106 -10.69 -6.06 -46.49
N VAL A 107 -10.06 -5.87 -45.33
CA VAL A 107 -8.72 -6.41 -45.02
C VAL A 107 -8.78 -7.93 -44.84
N VAL A 108 -9.88 -8.43 -44.27
CA VAL A 108 -10.18 -9.86 -44.14
C VAL A 108 -11.45 -10.17 -44.90
N ARG A 109 -11.42 -11.21 -45.74
CA ARG A 109 -12.58 -11.62 -46.53
C ARG A 109 -13.65 -12.29 -45.65
N THR A 110 -14.91 -12.05 -45.98
CA THR A 110 -16.08 -12.61 -45.26
C THR A 110 -16.10 -14.15 -45.26
N GLU A 111 -15.70 -14.77 -46.36
CA GLU A 111 -15.62 -16.24 -46.51
C GLU A 111 -14.58 -16.84 -45.56
N ASP A 112 -13.41 -16.22 -45.47
CA ASP A 112 -12.32 -16.65 -44.62
C ASP A 112 -12.65 -16.48 -43.13
N ALA A 113 -13.37 -15.41 -42.80
CA ALA A 113 -13.90 -15.19 -41.46
C ALA A 113 -14.98 -16.23 -41.09
N GLY A 114 -15.87 -16.59 -42.02
CA GLY A 114 -16.92 -17.58 -41.80
C GLY A 114 -16.38 -18.94 -41.37
N ALA A 115 -15.28 -19.39 -41.98
CA ALA A 115 -14.63 -20.67 -41.65
C ALA A 115 -14.06 -20.73 -40.22
N LEU A 116 -13.84 -19.57 -39.58
CA LEU A 116 -13.30 -19.43 -38.22
C LEU A 116 -14.38 -19.05 -37.19
N GLY A 117 -15.67 -19.17 -37.55
CA GLY A 117 -16.79 -18.78 -36.68
C GLY A 117 -17.12 -17.29 -36.73
N GLY A 118 -16.77 -16.61 -37.82
CA GLY A 118 -16.94 -15.17 -38.02
C GLY A 118 -16.00 -14.32 -37.18
N VAL A 119 -16.29 -13.01 -37.11
CA VAL A 119 -15.53 -12.03 -36.31
C VAL A 119 -15.43 -12.45 -34.85
N TRP A 120 -16.50 -12.99 -34.28
CA TRP A 120 -16.54 -13.47 -32.90
C TRP A 120 -15.60 -14.65 -32.66
N GLY A 121 -15.63 -15.66 -33.54
CA GLY A 121 -14.77 -16.83 -33.42
C GLY A 121 -13.29 -16.45 -33.52
N ILE A 122 -12.91 -15.63 -34.49
CA ILE A 122 -11.54 -15.14 -34.64
C ILE A 122 -11.12 -14.33 -33.40
N ALA A 123 -11.95 -13.39 -32.94
CA ALA A 123 -11.62 -12.57 -31.79
C ALA A 123 -11.44 -13.40 -30.51
N ILE A 124 -12.33 -14.37 -30.25
CA ILE A 124 -12.22 -15.27 -29.09
C ILE A 124 -10.95 -16.11 -29.16
N LEU A 125 -10.66 -16.75 -30.30
CA LEU A 125 -9.47 -17.58 -30.49
C LEU A 125 -8.18 -16.76 -30.37
N THR A 126 -8.14 -15.58 -31.01
CA THR A 126 -7.01 -14.65 -30.92
C THR A 126 -6.77 -14.22 -29.47
N THR A 127 -7.85 -13.94 -28.74
CA THR A 127 -7.78 -13.53 -27.35
C THR A 127 -7.27 -14.65 -26.45
N ALA A 128 -7.78 -15.87 -26.63
CA ALA A 128 -7.36 -17.05 -25.87
C ALA A 128 -5.88 -17.39 -26.13
N ALA A 129 -5.46 -17.39 -27.40
CA ALA A 129 -4.06 -17.60 -27.78
C ALA A 129 -3.15 -16.50 -27.19
N SER A 130 -3.54 -15.23 -27.29
CA SER A 130 -2.77 -14.10 -26.75
C SER A 130 -2.55 -14.22 -25.25
N GLN A 131 -3.60 -14.53 -24.49
CA GLN A 131 -3.52 -14.68 -23.04
C GLN A 131 -2.65 -15.88 -22.64
N GLY A 132 -2.78 -17.01 -23.33
CA GLY A 132 -1.96 -18.19 -23.05
C GLY A 132 -0.49 -18.02 -23.35
N ILE A 133 -0.17 -17.34 -24.45
CA ILE A 133 1.21 -17.00 -24.80
C ILE A 133 1.81 -16.04 -23.79
N GLN A 134 1.07 -15.02 -23.35
CA GLN A 134 1.54 -14.10 -22.30
C GLN A 134 1.80 -14.86 -20.98
N TYR A 135 0.90 -15.77 -20.60
CA TYR A 135 1.08 -16.59 -19.41
C TYR A 135 2.34 -17.48 -19.51
N LEU A 136 2.55 -18.12 -20.66
CA LEU A 136 3.74 -18.92 -20.92
C LEU A 136 5.02 -18.07 -20.90
N ALA A 137 5.00 -16.89 -21.52
CA ALA A 137 6.14 -15.97 -21.56
C ALA A 137 6.57 -15.52 -20.16
N ILE A 138 5.59 -15.21 -19.30
CA ILE A 138 5.82 -14.86 -17.89
C ILE A 138 6.37 -16.06 -17.12
N ALA A 139 5.80 -17.26 -17.31
CA ALA A 139 6.27 -18.47 -16.64
C ALA A 139 7.71 -18.84 -17.04
N LEU A 140 8.10 -18.61 -18.30
CA LEU A 140 9.47 -18.78 -18.76
C LEU A 140 10.41 -17.76 -18.11
N ALA A 141 10.02 -16.49 -18.10
CA ALA A 141 10.83 -15.43 -17.48
C ALA A 141 11.01 -15.65 -15.96
N ASN A 142 9.96 -16.12 -15.27
CA ASN A 142 10.02 -16.50 -13.86
C ASN A 142 11.01 -17.66 -13.59
N ARG A 143 11.29 -18.49 -14.59
CA ARG A 143 12.28 -19.57 -14.55
C ARG A 143 13.64 -19.15 -15.11
N GLU A 144 13.87 -17.85 -15.25
CA GLU A 144 15.11 -17.25 -15.75
C GLU A 144 15.41 -17.61 -17.21
N ILE A 145 14.38 -18.00 -17.96
CA ILE A 145 14.46 -18.25 -19.39
C ILE A 145 14.02 -16.98 -20.12
N GLY A 146 14.98 -16.13 -20.46
CA GLY A 146 14.74 -14.87 -21.15
C GLY A 146 14.16 -13.77 -20.24
N GLU A 147 14.00 -12.58 -20.81
CA GLU A 147 13.43 -11.43 -20.11
C GLU A 147 11.93 -11.32 -20.42
N THR A 148 11.14 -10.91 -19.41
CA THR A 148 9.67 -10.92 -19.47
C THR A 148 9.12 -10.17 -20.68
N ASN A 149 9.54 -8.93 -20.88
CA ASN A 149 9.03 -8.09 -21.96
C ASN A 149 9.41 -8.68 -23.34
N ARG A 150 10.65 -9.12 -23.50
CA ARG A 150 11.12 -9.77 -24.74
C ARG A 150 10.36 -11.07 -25.04
N ASN A 151 10.11 -11.89 -24.02
CA ASN A 151 9.35 -13.13 -24.18
C ASN A 151 7.90 -12.83 -24.59
N VAL A 152 7.27 -11.85 -23.94
CA VAL A 152 5.90 -11.43 -24.26
C VAL A 152 5.82 -10.86 -25.68
N ALA A 153 6.77 -10.01 -26.08
CA ALA A 153 6.81 -9.46 -27.44
C ALA A 153 7.02 -10.53 -28.50
N ALA A 154 7.97 -11.44 -28.30
CA ALA A 154 8.20 -12.54 -29.22
C ALA A 154 6.96 -13.43 -29.36
N GLY A 155 6.30 -13.73 -28.24
CA GLY A 155 5.06 -14.50 -28.22
C GLY A 155 3.91 -13.79 -28.94
N LEU A 156 3.69 -12.50 -28.67
CA LEU A 156 2.65 -11.71 -29.33
C LEU A 156 2.92 -11.58 -30.82
N ALA A 157 4.17 -11.39 -31.24
CA ALA A 157 4.56 -11.34 -32.65
C ALA A 157 4.24 -12.66 -33.37
N ILE A 158 4.59 -13.80 -32.78
CA ILE A 158 4.24 -15.12 -33.31
C ILE A 158 2.72 -15.26 -33.42
N ASN A 159 1.98 -14.84 -32.39
CA ASN A 159 0.52 -14.90 -32.41
C ASN A 159 -0.08 -14.05 -33.53
N ILE A 160 0.40 -12.83 -33.73
CA ILE A 160 -0.05 -11.92 -34.81
C ILE A 160 0.19 -12.57 -36.17
N LEU A 161 1.38 -13.14 -36.41
CA LEU A 161 1.72 -13.82 -37.66
C LEU A 161 0.79 -15.01 -37.94
N ILE A 162 0.58 -15.87 -36.94
CA ILE A 162 -0.30 -17.04 -37.07
C ILE A 162 -1.75 -16.61 -37.30
N THR A 163 -2.22 -15.60 -36.57
CA THR A 163 -3.60 -15.08 -36.69
C THR A 163 -3.83 -14.48 -38.07
N ALA A 164 -2.90 -13.66 -38.57
CA ALA A 164 -2.98 -13.07 -39.90
C ALA A 164 -2.98 -14.15 -41.00
N ALA A 165 -2.10 -15.13 -40.89
CA ALA A 165 -2.03 -16.23 -41.86
C ALA A 165 -3.31 -17.09 -41.87
N ALA A 166 -3.88 -17.36 -40.69
CA ALA A 166 -5.13 -18.10 -40.55
C ALA A 166 -6.34 -17.30 -41.10
N ALA A 167 -6.38 -16.00 -40.80
CA ALA A 167 -7.42 -15.09 -41.29
C ALA A 167 -7.40 -14.92 -42.81
N ALA A 168 -6.23 -15.06 -43.45
CA ALA A 168 -6.08 -15.05 -44.90
C ALA A 168 -6.21 -16.43 -45.57
N GLY A 169 -6.45 -17.49 -44.80
CA GLY A 169 -6.73 -18.81 -45.36
C GLY A 169 -5.54 -19.60 -45.89
N LEU A 170 -4.33 -19.32 -45.39
CA LEU A 170 -3.11 -20.00 -45.82
C LEU A 170 -3.03 -21.44 -45.28
N GLY A 171 -3.47 -22.42 -46.06
CA GLY A 171 -3.20 -23.85 -45.85
C GLY A 171 -3.51 -24.40 -44.44
N TRP A 172 -2.51 -25.02 -43.80
CA TRP A 172 -2.64 -25.66 -42.48
C TRP A 172 -2.71 -24.68 -41.29
N THR A 173 -2.60 -23.37 -41.53
CA THR A 173 -2.57 -22.36 -40.45
C THR A 173 -3.92 -22.19 -39.74
N ARG A 174 -5.03 -22.40 -40.44
CA ARG A 174 -6.39 -22.37 -39.87
C ARG A 174 -6.62 -23.40 -38.76
N PRO A 175 -6.45 -24.72 -39.01
CA PRO A 175 -6.62 -25.71 -37.94
C PRO A 175 -5.59 -25.52 -36.83
N ALA A 176 -4.35 -25.12 -37.16
CA ALA A 176 -3.34 -24.83 -36.14
C ALA A 176 -3.77 -23.66 -35.22
N PHE A 177 -4.28 -22.57 -35.78
CA PHE A 177 -4.77 -21.42 -35.02
C PHE A 177 -5.95 -21.79 -34.10
N ILE A 178 -6.91 -22.57 -34.59
CA ILE A 178 -8.04 -23.06 -33.79
C ILE A 178 -7.53 -23.92 -32.63
N ILE A 179 -6.66 -24.90 -32.91
CA ILE A 179 -6.11 -25.80 -31.89
C ILE A 179 -5.34 -24.99 -30.85
N VAL A 180 -4.44 -24.11 -31.28
CA VAL A 180 -3.64 -23.24 -30.41
C VAL A 180 -4.55 -22.38 -29.52
N GLY A 181 -5.55 -21.70 -30.10
CA GLY A 181 -6.49 -20.87 -29.36
C GLY A 181 -7.28 -21.65 -28.31
N ILE A 182 -7.80 -22.84 -28.66
CA ILE A 182 -8.53 -23.69 -27.73
C ILE A 182 -7.62 -24.22 -26.62
N VAL A 183 -6.45 -24.77 -26.98
CA VAL A 183 -5.50 -25.34 -26.02
C VAL A 183 -5.04 -24.27 -25.03
N PHE A 184 -4.64 -23.09 -25.50
CA PHE A 184 -4.24 -22.00 -24.62
C PHE A 184 -5.40 -21.45 -23.80
N GLY A 185 -6.61 -21.34 -24.36
CA GLY A 185 -7.80 -20.97 -23.60
C GLY A 185 -8.09 -21.94 -22.45
N VAL A 186 -8.12 -23.24 -22.75
CA VAL A 186 -8.33 -24.30 -21.75
C VAL A 186 -7.22 -24.31 -20.71
N LEU A 187 -5.95 -24.14 -21.11
CA LEU A 187 -4.85 -24.07 -20.16
C LEU A 187 -4.98 -22.85 -19.24
N VAL A 188 -5.20 -21.65 -19.79
CA VAL A 188 -5.28 -20.42 -18.98
C VAL A 188 -6.46 -20.47 -18.01
N PHE A 189 -7.65 -20.80 -18.48
CA PHE A 189 -8.82 -20.81 -17.60
C PHE A 189 -8.89 -22.07 -16.74
N GLY A 190 -8.60 -23.23 -17.31
CA GLY A 190 -8.61 -24.51 -16.61
C GLY A 190 -7.59 -24.56 -15.48
N LEU A 191 -6.35 -24.12 -15.70
CA LEU A 191 -5.34 -24.04 -14.62
C LEU A 191 -5.75 -23.03 -13.54
N GLY A 192 -6.38 -21.91 -13.94
CA GLY A 192 -6.87 -20.90 -13.00
C GLY A 192 -7.98 -21.44 -12.10
N ILE A 193 -9.01 -22.04 -12.70
CA ILE A 193 -10.15 -22.66 -12.02
C ILE A 193 -9.67 -23.78 -11.10
N ALA A 194 -8.81 -24.67 -11.61
CA ALA A 194 -8.26 -25.76 -10.82
C ALA A 194 -7.41 -25.25 -9.65
N SER A 195 -6.69 -24.13 -9.81
CA SER A 195 -5.94 -23.52 -8.71
C SER A 195 -6.87 -22.95 -7.64
N ASP A 196 -7.86 -22.14 -8.04
CA ASP A 196 -8.82 -21.53 -7.11
C ASP A 196 -9.66 -22.59 -6.39
N TRP A 197 -10.07 -23.65 -7.09
CA TRP A 197 -10.79 -24.79 -6.52
C TRP A 197 -10.03 -25.46 -5.39
N ARG A 198 -8.72 -25.70 -5.55
CA ARG A 198 -7.88 -26.28 -4.49
C ARG A 198 -7.73 -25.35 -3.29
N GLY A 199 -7.76 -24.04 -3.52
CA GLY A 199 -7.78 -23.05 -2.46
C GLY A 199 -9.07 -23.08 -1.64
N MET A 200 -10.20 -23.23 -2.31
CA MET A 200 -11.53 -23.29 -1.67
C MET A 200 -11.81 -24.63 -0.98
N PHE A 201 -11.32 -25.74 -1.54
CA PHE A 201 -11.55 -27.10 -1.05
C PHE A 201 -10.24 -27.83 -0.73
N PRO A 202 -9.51 -27.38 0.31
CA PRO A 202 -8.24 -27.97 0.66
C PRO A 202 -8.37 -29.29 1.42
N ARG A 203 -7.34 -30.11 1.29
CA ARG A 203 -7.08 -31.18 2.26
C ARG A 203 -6.29 -30.60 3.43
N LYS A 204 -6.62 -31.01 4.66
CA LYS A 204 -5.92 -30.59 5.88
C LYS A 204 -4.58 -31.34 6.05
N GLY A 205 -3.70 -30.78 6.89
CA GLY A 205 -2.38 -31.33 7.21
C GLY A 205 -1.27 -30.87 6.27
N GLY A 206 -0.02 -31.11 6.67
CA GLY A 206 1.18 -30.67 5.94
C GLY A 206 1.77 -29.39 6.53
N ILE A 207 2.44 -28.61 5.70
CA ILE A 207 3.17 -27.40 6.12
C ILE A 207 2.67 -26.18 5.35
N GLY A 208 2.71 -25.02 5.98
CA GLY A 208 2.49 -23.73 5.34
C GLY A 208 3.79 -23.08 4.92
N VAL A 209 3.74 -22.29 3.87
CA VAL A 209 4.84 -21.46 3.41
C VAL A 209 4.30 -20.06 3.18
N PHE A 210 5.00 -19.06 3.72
CA PHE A 210 4.67 -17.65 3.55
C PHE A 210 5.89 -16.88 3.04
N PHE A 211 5.76 -16.32 1.84
CA PHE A 211 6.82 -15.55 1.18
C PHE A 211 6.52 -14.06 1.19
N GLY A 212 7.58 -13.25 1.10
CA GLY A 212 7.44 -11.84 0.77
C GLY A 212 7.05 -10.92 1.94
N THR A 213 7.44 -11.24 3.17
CA THR A 213 7.43 -10.29 4.28
C THR A 213 8.59 -9.29 4.08
N PHE A 214 8.44 -8.38 3.11
CA PHE A 214 9.46 -7.39 2.71
C PHE A 214 9.71 -6.29 3.76
N ASN A 215 9.00 -6.36 4.89
CA ASN A 215 8.92 -5.39 5.97
C ASN A 215 8.50 -6.10 7.26
N PRO A 216 8.65 -5.48 8.45
CA PRO A 216 8.46 -6.16 9.72
C PRO A 216 7.12 -6.88 9.77
N ILE A 217 7.11 -8.09 10.33
CA ILE A 217 5.88 -8.87 10.51
C ILE A 217 4.91 -8.05 11.38
N HIS A 218 3.70 -7.85 10.88
CA HIS A 218 2.64 -7.14 11.57
C HIS A 218 1.90 -8.12 12.47
N ASN A 219 1.18 -7.61 13.46
CA ASN A 219 0.23 -8.43 14.24
C ASN A 219 -0.81 -9.09 13.31
N THR A 220 -1.18 -8.45 12.20
CA THR A 220 -2.06 -9.03 11.18
C THR A 220 -1.40 -10.18 10.41
N HIS A 221 -0.08 -10.12 10.13
CA HIS A 221 0.66 -11.22 9.51
C HIS A 221 0.73 -12.44 10.45
N LEU A 222 0.93 -12.23 11.76
CA LEU A 222 0.90 -13.30 12.75
C LEU A 222 -0.50 -13.93 12.86
N ALA A 223 -1.55 -13.11 12.93
CA ALA A 223 -2.93 -13.59 12.93
C ALA A 223 -3.28 -14.39 11.67
N ILE A 224 -2.78 -13.97 10.51
CA ILE A 224 -2.90 -14.70 9.24
C ILE A 224 -2.23 -16.08 9.33
N VAL A 225 -1.01 -16.13 9.86
CA VAL A 225 -0.25 -17.38 9.99
C VAL A 225 -0.95 -18.33 10.97
N GLN A 226 -1.40 -17.81 12.13
CA GLN A 226 -2.18 -18.55 13.11
C GLN A 226 -3.47 -19.11 12.50
N ARG A 227 -4.21 -18.28 11.76
CA ARG A 227 -5.41 -18.71 11.05
C ARG A 227 -5.14 -19.80 10.03
N ALA A 228 -4.06 -19.67 9.24
CA ALA A 228 -3.67 -20.69 8.27
C ALA A 228 -3.34 -22.02 8.96
N ILE A 229 -2.62 -21.95 10.09
CA ILE A 229 -2.32 -23.08 10.95
C ILE A 229 -3.59 -23.81 11.38
N GLU A 230 -4.57 -23.09 11.91
CA GLU A 230 -5.81 -23.64 12.47
C GLU A 230 -6.74 -24.18 11.38
N GLU A 231 -7.04 -23.37 10.36
CA GLU A 231 -8.01 -23.73 9.31
C GLU A 231 -7.52 -24.92 8.47
N ARG A 232 -6.22 -24.97 8.18
CA ARG A 232 -5.63 -26.04 7.37
C ARG A 232 -5.07 -27.19 8.20
N GLY A 233 -5.05 -27.06 9.53
CA GLY A 233 -4.44 -28.06 10.42
C GLY A 233 -2.99 -28.32 10.05
N LEU A 234 -2.23 -27.25 9.78
CA LEU A 234 -0.82 -27.37 9.41
C LEU A 234 -0.04 -27.89 10.61
N GLU A 235 1.11 -28.51 10.39
CA GLU A 235 2.05 -28.90 11.45
C GLU A 235 2.92 -27.70 11.80
N ARG A 236 3.45 -27.03 10.77
CA ARG A 236 4.34 -25.87 10.87
C ARG A 236 4.08 -24.89 9.72
N VAL A 237 4.42 -23.62 9.92
CA VAL A 237 4.50 -22.61 8.86
C VAL A 237 5.93 -22.11 8.75
N ILE A 238 6.45 -22.09 7.53
CA ILE A 238 7.77 -21.55 7.21
C ILE A 238 7.58 -20.15 6.62
N ILE A 239 8.14 -19.13 7.26
CA ILE A 239 8.18 -17.77 6.74
C ILE A 239 9.57 -17.53 6.16
N HIS A 240 9.66 -17.23 4.87
CA HIS A 240 10.94 -16.98 4.21
C HIS A 240 11.27 -15.48 4.15
N SER A 241 12.35 -15.08 4.83
CA SER A 241 12.89 -13.72 4.71
C SER A 241 13.64 -13.58 3.38
N THR A 242 13.30 -12.54 2.62
CA THR A 242 13.88 -12.30 1.29
C THR A 242 14.94 -11.21 1.38
N VAL A 243 16.12 -11.36 0.74
CA VAL A 243 17.21 -10.36 0.78
C VAL A 243 16.84 -9.12 -0.03
N ILE A 244 16.67 -9.28 -1.34
CA ILE A 244 16.19 -8.27 -2.29
C ILE A 244 15.30 -9.03 -3.28
N PRO A 245 14.09 -8.55 -3.64
CA PRO A 245 13.31 -9.18 -4.70
C PRO A 245 14.17 -9.36 -5.97
N LYS A 246 14.11 -10.52 -6.64
CA LYS A 246 14.98 -10.77 -7.80
C LYS A 246 14.81 -9.70 -8.89
N LEU A 247 13.57 -9.22 -9.08
CA LEU A 247 13.26 -8.08 -9.94
C LEU A 247 14.05 -6.80 -9.58
N HIS A 248 14.22 -6.50 -8.29
CA HIS A 248 15.03 -5.36 -7.84
C HIS A 248 16.52 -5.63 -7.99
N ALA A 249 16.98 -6.86 -7.77
CA ALA A 249 18.38 -7.24 -8.00
C ALA A 249 18.76 -7.08 -9.48
N ASP A 250 17.90 -7.54 -10.40
CA ASP A 250 18.07 -7.38 -11.84
C ASP A 250 18.06 -5.90 -12.24
N ALA A 251 17.10 -5.12 -11.72
CA ALA A 251 17.00 -3.68 -11.98
C ALA A 251 18.18 -2.87 -11.42
N LEU A 252 18.77 -3.31 -10.29
CA LEU A 252 20.01 -2.73 -9.75
C LEU A 252 21.19 -3.05 -10.66
N LYS A 253 21.29 -4.30 -11.15
CA LYS A 253 22.37 -4.75 -12.03
C LYS A 253 22.33 -4.08 -13.40
N SER A 254 21.14 -3.85 -13.96
CA SER A 254 20.93 -3.10 -15.20
C SER A 254 21.12 -1.59 -15.03
N GLY A 255 21.09 -1.10 -13.78
CA GLY A 255 21.15 0.30 -13.43
C GLY A 255 19.85 1.06 -13.70
N GLU A 256 18.71 0.36 -13.81
CA GLU A 256 17.37 0.95 -13.91
C GLU A 256 16.91 1.54 -12.56
N ILE A 257 17.36 0.96 -11.45
CA ILE A 257 17.18 1.52 -10.12
C ILE A 257 18.54 1.65 -9.41
N VAL A 258 18.63 2.58 -8.47
CA VAL A 258 19.83 2.81 -7.64
C VAL A 258 19.43 3.05 -6.19
N LEU A 259 20.35 2.77 -5.28
CA LEU A 259 20.25 3.24 -3.90
C LEU A 259 20.37 4.77 -3.92
N ASP A 260 19.36 5.46 -3.38
CA ASP A 260 19.33 6.91 -3.28
C ASP A 260 20.01 7.38 -1.99
N HIS A 261 19.46 6.96 -0.85
CA HIS A 261 19.98 7.27 0.48
C HIS A 261 19.48 6.24 1.52
N ARG A 262 19.93 6.38 2.76
CA ARG A 262 19.40 5.63 3.92
C ARG A 262 18.57 6.57 4.79
N GLU A 263 17.43 6.10 5.30
CA GLU A 263 16.55 6.85 6.20
C GLU A 263 15.95 5.89 7.24
N ARG A 264 16.02 6.21 8.54
CA ARG A 264 15.40 5.43 9.64
C ARG A 264 15.74 3.92 9.57
N GLY A 265 17.02 3.59 9.33
CA GLY A 265 17.50 2.21 9.20
C GLY A 265 17.06 1.48 7.92
N MET A 266 16.49 2.18 6.94
CA MET A 266 16.04 1.62 5.66
C MET A 266 16.90 2.12 4.49
N ARG A 267 17.09 1.27 3.48
CA ARG A 267 17.57 1.63 2.15
C ARG A 267 16.42 2.22 1.33
N VAL A 268 16.62 3.41 0.77
CA VAL A 268 15.68 4.10 -0.10
C VAL A 268 16.17 4.00 -1.54
N TYR A 269 15.36 3.44 -2.43
CA TYR A 269 15.71 3.25 -3.84
C TYR A 269 14.95 4.24 -4.74
N LYS A 270 15.56 4.62 -5.86
CA LYS A 270 14.93 5.44 -6.91
C LYS A 270 15.19 4.87 -8.30
N THR A 271 14.34 5.23 -9.25
CA THR A 271 14.54 4.93 -10.68
C THR A 271 15.58 5.87 -11.29
N THR A 272 16.28 5.40 -12.32
CA THR A 272 17.21 6.20 -13.14
C THR A 272 16.61 6.52 -14.50
N ASP A 273 17.35 7.27 -15.33
CA ASP A 273 16.96 7.56 -16.72
C ASP A 273 16.95 6.32 -17.63
N LYS A 274 17.48 5.17 -17.16
CA LYS A 274 17.41 3.90 -17.87
C LYS A 274 16.11 3.13 -17.59
N ALA A 275 15.37 3.52 -16.56
CA ALA A 275 14.14 2.83 -16.17
C ALA A 275 13.06 3.00 -17.25
N ASP A 276 12.35 1.91 -17.57
CA ASP A 276 11.20 1.98 -18.45
C ASP A 276 10.02 2.67 -17.74
N VAL A 277 9.53 3.79 -18.30
CA VAL A 277 8.39 4.56 -17.78
C VAL A 277 7.05 3.79 -17.77
N HIS A 278 6.99 2.64 -18.46
CA HIS A 278 5.84 1.75 -18.43
C HIS A 278 5.94 0.65 -17.38
N VAL A 279 7.10 0.49 -16.72
CA VAL A 279 7.34 -0.53 -15.69
C VAL A 279 7.20 0.06 -14.30
N ARG A 280 6.46 -0.64 -13.42
CA ARG A 280 6.31 -0.26 -12.02
C ARG A 280 7.36 -0.98 -11.17
N TYR A 281 8.54 -0.39 -11.03
CA TYR A 281 9.66 -1.00 -10.27
C TYR A 281 9.40 -1.12 -8.76
N PHE A 282 8.62 -0.22 -8.15
CA PHE A 282 8.36 -0.20 -6.69
C PHE A 282 6.90 -0.45 -6.33
N PRO A 283 6.32 -1.62 -6.66
CA PRO A 283 4.91 -1.88 -6.43
C PRO A 283 4.53 -1.92 -4.94
N THR A 284 5.46 -2.34 -4.09
CA THR A 284 5.29 -2.49 -2.63
C THR A 284 6.02 -1.39 -1.84
N GLY A 285 6.36 -0.28 -2.50
CA GLY A 285 7.19 0.80 -1.95
C GLY A 285 8.67 0.65 -2.33
N HIS A 286 9.44 1.70 -2.04
CA HIS A 286 10.84 1.87 -2.45
C HIS A 286 11.81 1.95 -1.25
N ARG A 287 11.32 1.66 -0.04
CA ARG A 287 12.07 1.72 1.22
C ARG A 287 12.10 0.33 1.86
N PHE A 288 13.26 -0.17 2.27
CA PHE A 288 13.40 -1.51 2.86
C PHE A 288 14.46 -1.54 3.96
N TYR A 289 14.17 -2.17 5.10
CA TYR A 289 15.17 -2.46 6.14
C TYR A 289 16.27 -3.40 5.63
N GLU A 290 17.42 -3.47 6.29
CA GLU A 290 18.45 -4.46 5.98
C GLU A 290 17.95 -5.89 6.18
N PHE A 291 18.50 -6.84 5.41
CA PHE A 291 18.05 -8.23 5.43
C PHE A 291 18.15 -8.88 6.82
N ASP A 292 19.31 -8.75 7.47
CA ASP A 292 19.57 -9.33 8.79
C ASP A 292 18.70 -8.68 9.86
N THR A 293 18.52 -7.35 9.78
CA THR A 293 17.59 -6.60 10.63
C THR A 293 16.16 -7.13 10.48
N ARG A 294 15.66 -7.28 9.24
CA ARG A 294 14.32 -7.84 9.00
C ARG A 294 14.17 -9.24 9.57
N LYS A 295 15.18 -10.09 9.39
CA LYS A 295 15.16 -11.46 9.92
C LYS A 295 15.01 -11.45 11.45
N LYS A 296 15.82 -10.67 12.17
CA LYS A 296 15.73 -10.53 13.63
C LYS A 296 14.35 -10.01 14.08
N LEU A 297 13.84 -8.97 13.40
CA LEU A 297 12.51 -8.43 13.67
C LEU A 297 11.41 -9.48 13.52
N MET A 298 11.53 -10.37 12.53
CA MET A 298 10.58 -11.46 12.31
C MET A 298 10.68 -12.54 13.40
N GLU A 299 11.90 -12.90 13.80
CA GLU A 299 12.16 -13.87 14.86
C GLU A 299 11.57 -13.39 16.20
N TRP A 300 11.84 -12.14 16.59
CA TRP A 300 11.27 -11.55 17.81
C TRP A 300 9.76 -11.44 17.76
N ALA A 301 9.17 -11.09 16.61
CA ALA A 301 7.72 -11.02 16.46
C ALA A 301 7.05 -12.39 16.65
N VAL A 302 7.66 -13.46 16.13
CA VAL A 302 7.16 -14.83 16.29
C VAL A 302 7.33 -15.33 17.73
N GLU A 303 8.46 -15.00 18.36
CA GLU A 303 8.75 -15.35 19.76
C GLU A 303 7.77 -14.68 20.72
N GLU A 304 7.56 -13.37 20.58
CA GLU A 304 6.63 -12.60 21.41
C GLU A 304 5.17 -13.06 21.23
N ALA A 305 4.82 -13.54 20.04
CA ALA A 305 3.52 -14.15 19.77
C ALA A 305 3.34 -15.56 20.34
N GLY A 306 4.40 -16.16 20.92
CA GLY A 306 4.37 -17.53 21.44
C GLY A 306 4.21 -18.59 20.35
N MET A 307 4.67 -18.31 19.12
CA MET A 307 4.46 -19.17 17.95
C MET A 307 5.72 -19.92 17.50
N SER A 308 6.84 -19.82 18.24
CA SER A 308 8.16 -20.37 17.87
C SER A 308 8.19 -21.89 17.68
N ASP A 309 7.27 -22.64 18.29
CA ASP A 309 7.14 -24.09 18.12
C ASP A 309 6.51 -24.47 16.77
N ARG A 310 5.70 -23.57 16.21
CA ARG A 310 4.87 -23.80 15.03
C ARG A 310 5.25 -22.95 13.82
N VAL A 311 6.05 -21.91 14.01
CA VAL A 311 6.47 -20.98 12.96
C VAL A 311 7.99 -20.91 12.91
N GLU A 312 8.54 -21.15 11.73
CA GLU A 312 9.98 -21.14 11.48
C GLU A 312 10.33 -19.99 10.53
N ILE A 313 11.26 -19.14 10.94
CA ILE A 313 11.85 -18.12 10.07
C ILE A 313 13.03 -18.76 9.31
N MET A 314 12.83 -19.04 8.02
CA MET A 314 13.84 -19.66 7.17
C MET A 314 14.51 -18.62 6.29
N SER A 315 15.85 -18.62 6.26
CA SER A 315 16.65 -17.72 5.44
C SER A 315 17.67 -18.51 4.63
N LEU A 316 17.51 -18.55 3.31
CA LEU A 316 18.43 -19.25 2.39
C LEU A 316 18.91 -18.27 1.29
N PRO A 317 19.74 -17.27 1.64
CA PRO A 317 20.08 -16.17 0.74
C PRO A 317 20.76 -16.65 -0.56
N GLU A 318 21.74 -17.55 -0.48
CA GLU A 318 22.45 -18.09 -1.65
C GLU A 318 21.51 -18.86 -2.60
N GLN A 319 20.63 -19.70 -2.02
CA GLN A 319 19.65 -20.48 -2.79
C GLN A 319 18.62 -19.56 -3.45
N TYR A 320 18.17 -18.53 -2.74
CA TYR A 320 17.23 -17.54 -3.27
C TYR A 320 17.87 -16.69 -4.38
N GLU A 321 19.14 -16.31 -4.24
CA GLU A 321 19.86 -15.57 -5.29
C GLU A 321 19.98 -16.39 -6.58
N ARG A 322 20.34 -17.68 -6.44
CA ARG A 322 20.49 -18.59 -7.58
C ARG A 322 19.17 -18.88 -8.29
N ASP A 323 18.17 -19.34 -7.55
CA ASP A 323 16.97 -20.00 -8.11
C ASP A 323 15.64 -19.30 -7.69
N GLY A 324 15.72 -18.16 -7.00
CA GLY A 324 14.55 -17.43 -6.51
C GLY A 324 13.68 -18.25 -5.56
N PHE A 325 12.39 -17.92 -5.51
CA PHE A 325 11.40 -18.66 -4.71
C PHE A 325 11.18 -20.10 -5.19
N TYR A 326 11.49 -20.42 -6.45
CA TYR A 326 11.41 -21.79 -6.95
C TYR A 326 12.45 -22.69 -6.27
N GLY A 327 13.68 -22.19 -6.12
CA GLY A 327 14.73 -22.87 -5.37
C GLY A 327 14.37 -23.09 -3.91
N ILE A 328 13.78 -22.08 -3.26
CA ILE A 328 13.32 -22.18 -1.88
C ILE A 328 12.24 -23.25 -1.72
N LEU A 329 11.26 -23.30 -2.62
CA LEU A 329 10.24 -24.35 -2.60
C LEU A 329 10.82 -25.75 -2.86
N GLY A 330 11.83 -25.85 -3.71
CA GLY A 330 12.59 -27.09 -3.92
C GLY A 330 13.26 -27.57 -2.64
N GLU A 331 13.89 -26.67 -1.90
CA GLU A 331 14.56 -26.98 -0.64
C GLU A 331 13.57 -27.35 0.47
N ILE A 332 12.46 -26.62 0.59
CA ILE A 332 11.38 -26.95 1.55
C ILE A 332 10.82 -28.35 1.27
N ARG A 333 10.65 -28.73 0.00
CA ARG A 333 10.22 -30.11 -0.36
C ARG A 333 11.24 -31.16 0.03
N ARG A 334 12.53 -30.85 -0.11
CA ARG A 334 13.62 -31.74 0.26
C ARG A 334 13.65 -31.98 1.77
N LEU A 335 13.43 -30.93 2.56
CA LEU A 335 13.38 -30.98 4.03
C LEU A 335 12.10 -31.65 4.57
N HIS A 336 10.98 -31.56 3.82
CA HIS A 336 9.70 -32.11 4.22
C HIS A 336 9.12 -33.09 3.18
N PRO A 337 9.79 -34.25 2.97
CA PRO A 337 9.38 -35.20 1.94
C PRO A 337 7.98 -35.76 2.21
N GLY A 338 7.15 -35.79 1.16
CA GLY A 338 5.78 -36.31 1.23
C GLY A 338 4.77 -35.41 1.96
N LYS A 339 5.20 -34.29 2.55
CA LYS A 339 4.28 -33.32 3.17
C LYS A 339 3.62 -32.45 2.11
N ARG A 340 2.33 -32.17 2.30
CA ARG A 340 1.62 -31.18 1.49
C ARG A 340 2.09 -29.78 1.85
N ILE A 341 2.15 -28.91 0.85
CA ILE A 341 2.53 -27.51 1.02
C ILE A 341 1.31 -26.62 0.76
N HIS A 342 1.06 -25.73 1.71
CA HIS A 342 0.05 -24.69 1.65
C HIS A 342 0.72 -23.33 1.47
N GLY A 343 0.45 -22.66 0.35
CA GLY A 343 1.06 -21.37 0.02
C GLY A 343 0.19 -20.22 0.51
N ILE A 344 0.62 -19.53 1.56
CA ILE A 344 -0.06 -18.38 2.16
C ILE A 344 0.21 -17.14 1.31
N HIS A 345 -0.84 -16.44 0.87
CA HIS A 345 -0.66 -15.23 0.06
C HIS A 345 -1.77 -14.19 0.26
N GLY A 346 -1.39 -12.92 0.14
CA GLY A 346 -2.33 -11.79 0.12
C GLY A 346 -3.02 -11.59 -1.23
N SER A 347 -4.07 -10.77 -1.21
CA SER A 347 -4.78 -10.26 -2.41
C SER A 347 -4.13 -9.04 -3.05
N ASP A 348 -3.04 -8.54 -2.48
CA ASP A 348 -2.24 -7.44 -3.02
C ASP A 348 -1.30 -7.92 -4.15
N LEU A 349 -0.69 -6.97 -4.88
CA LEU A 349 0.13 -7.31 -6.05
C LEU A 349 1.28 -8.28 -5.70
N GLY A 350 1.94 -8.06 -4.57
CA GLY A 350 3.03 -8.93 -4.09
C GLY A 350 2.53 -10.33 -3.74
N GLY A 351 1.43 -10.45 -2.99
CA GLY A 351 0.81 -11.72 -2.65
C GLY A 351 0.35 -12.49 -3.90
N MET A 352 -0.22 -11.81 -4.89
CA MET A 352 -0.66 -12.45 -6.13
C MET A 352 0.50 -12.88 -7.03
N TRP A 353 1.65 -12.21 -6.97
CA TRP A 353 2.87 -12.67 -7.63
C TRP A 353 3.39 -13.97 -7.00
N VAL A 354 3.44 -14.02 -5.66
CA VAL A 354 3.76 -15.23 -4.89
C VAL A 354 2.77 -16.36 -5.21
N ARG A 355 1.47 -16.05 -5.35
CA ARG A 355 0.45 -17.02 -5.77
C ARG A 355 0.77 -17.64 -7.14
N ARG A 356 1.23 -16.86 -8.12
CA ARG A 356 1.63 -17.42 -9.44
C ARG A 356 2.79 -18.41 -9.30
N ILE A 357 3.77 -18.09 -8.48
CA ILE A 357 4.89 -19.01 -8.18
C ILE A 357 4.36 -20.32 -7.57
N TYR A 358 3.38 -20.27 -6.65
CA TYR A 358 2.76 -21.47 -6.09
C TYR A 358 2.05 -22.34 -7.12
N ASP A 359 1.36 -21.71 -8.08
CA ASP A 359 0.69 -22.40 -9.18
C ASP A 359 1.72 -23.06 -10.13
N GLU A 360 2.79 -22.34 -10.47
CA GLU A 360 3.86 -22.79 -11.37
C GLU A 360 4.79 -23.84 -10.73
N SER A 361 4.85 -23.88 -9.39
CA SER A 361 5.74 -24.74 -8.62
C SER A 361 5.11 -26.09 -8.28
N GLY A 362 4.39 -26.74 -9.19
CA GLY A 362 3.86 -28.10 -8.94
C GLY A 362 2.63 -28.11 -8.03
N TRP A 363 1.69 -27.18 -8.27
CA TRP A 363 0.37 -27.17 -7.65
C TRP A 363 0.39 -27.15 -6.13
N ILE A 364 1.11 -26.19 -5.56
CA ILE A 364 1.01 -25.87 -4.12
C ILE A 364 -0.42 -25.42 -3.82
N THR A 365 -0.97 -25.83 -2.69
CA THR A 365 -2.37 -25.53 -2.34
C THR A 365 -2.46 -24.10 -1.82
N PRO A 366 -3.13 -23.18 -2.52
CA PRO A 366 -3.14 -21.79 -2.08
C PRO A 366 -3.99 -21.60 -0.83
N PHE A 367 -3.55 -20.69 0.04
CA PHE A 367 -4.30 -20.14 1.16
C PHE A 367 -4.49 -18.64 0.91
N PRO A 368 -5.58 -18.24 0.23
CA PRO A 368 -5.81 -16.87 -0.15
C PRO A 368 -6.29 -16.03 1.04
N ILE A 369 -5.64 -14.89 1.26
CA ILE A 369 -6.06 -13.90 2.26
C ILE A 369 -6.52 -12.66 1.54
N ARG A 370 -7.79 -12.30 1.74
CA ARG A 370 -8.29 -11.00 1.32
C ARG A 370 -7.79 -9.96 2.30
N ARG A 371 -6.92 -9.06 1.86
CA ARG A 371 -6.59 -7.86 2.63
C ARG A 371 -7.80 -6.93 2.60
N VAL A 372 -8.55 -6.93 3.70
CA VAL A 372 -9.67 -6.01 3.96
C VAL A 372 -9.31 -5.00 5.03
N ASP A 373 -8.26 -5.30 5.79
CA ASP A 373 -7.61 -4.47 6.77
C ASP A 373 -6.83 -3.37 6.05
N GLY A 374 -7.15 -2.10 6.32
CA GLY A 374 -6.43 -0.93 5.81
C GLY A 374 -5.00 -0.78 6.34
N VAL A 375 -4.40 -1.85 6.88
CA VAL A 375 -3.07 -1.88 7.49
C VAL A 375 -2.03 -1.97 6.37
N SER A 376 -1.46 -0.83 6.02
CA SER A 376 -0.42 -0.73 5.00
C SER A 376 0.96 -0.97 5.63
N ALA A 377 1.78 -1.84 5.03
CA ALA A 377 3.20 -1.96 5.38
C ALA A 377 3.97 -0.63 5.25
N THR A 378 3.43 0.32 4.49
CA THR A 378 3.92 1.69 4.40
C THR A 378 3.64 2.49 5.68
N ALA A 379 2.49 2.30 6.32
CA ALA A 379 2.13 3.01 7.55
C ALA A 379 3.11 2.70 8.71
N ILE A 380 3.60 1.47 8.80
CA ILE A 380 4.61 1.08 9.79
C ILE A 380 6.00 1.62 9.44
N ARG A 381 6.40 1.63 8.16
CA ARG A 381 7.62 2.35 7.72
C ARG A 381 7.57 3.83 8.09
N ASP A 382 6.36 4.39 8.11
CA ASP A 382 6.12 5.78 8.47
C ASP A 382 5.94 5.99 9.99
N GLY A 383 5.98 4.93 10.80
CA GLY A 383 6.00 4.99 12.27
C GLY A 383 4.66 4.75 12.99
N ALA A 384 3.68 4.11 12.33
CA ALA A 384 2.41 3.74 12.98
C ALA A 384 2.64 2.74 14.13
N LYS A 385 2.10 3.06 15.32
CA LYS A 385 2.20 2.26 16.55
C LYS A 385 1.01 1.33 16.75
N GLY A 386 1.18 0.25 17.52
CA GLY A 386 0.19 -0.79 17.78
C GLY A 386 0.03 -1.82 16.65
N MET A 387 0.92 -1.80 15.65
CA MET A 387 0.79 -2.60 14.43
C MET A 387 1.82 -3.73 14.32
N ALA A 388 2.83 -3.74 15.19
CA ALA A 388 3.85 -4.77 15.28
C ALA A 388 4.02 -5.26 16.73
N SER A 389 4.91 -6.22 16.95
CA SER A 389 5.24 -6.70 18.30
C SER A 389 6.00 -5.61 19.07
N GLN A 390 5.98 -5.63 20.41
CA GLN A 390 6.67 -4.64 21.24
C GLN A 390 8.17 -4.60 20.95
N ALA A 391 8.80 -5.75 20.74
CA ALA A 391 10.21 -5.83 20.37
C ALA A 391 10.47 -5.11 19.04
N VAL A 392 9.61 -5.33 18.03
CA VAL A 392 9.71 -4.65 16.75
C VAL A 392 9.50 -3.14 16.91
N GLU A 393 8.49 -2.70 17.66
CA GLU A 393 8.21 -1.28 17.86
C GLU A 393 9.34 -0.54 18.56
N ARG A 394 10.02 -1.16 19.54
CA ARG A 394 11.20 -0.57 20.19
C ARG A 394 12.34 -0.34 19.20
N VAL A 395 12.61 -1.30 18.33
CA VAL A 395 13.65 -1.16 17.30
C VAL A 395 13.30 -0.06 16.31
N LEU A 396 12.03 -0.01 15.86
CA LEU A 396 11.56 1.03 14.96
C LEU A 396 11.67 2.43 15.61
N ALA A 397 11.37 2.54 16.90
CA ALA A 397 11.54 3.77 17.67
C ALA A 397 13.01 4.18 17.78
N ALA A 398 13.92 3.24 18.06
CA ALA A 398 15.35 3.50 18.14
C ALA A 398 15.91 3.98 16.79
N PHE A 399 15.52 3.36 15.68
CA PHE A 399 15.88 3.83 14.34
C PHE A 399 15.32 5.22 14.01
N ALA A 400 14.16 5.59 14.54
CA ALA A 400 13.58 6.91 14.35
C ALA A 400 14.24 7.99 15.23
N ALA A 401 14.67 7.62 16.44
CA ALA A 401 15.39 8.48 17.38
C ALA A 401 16.87 8.68 16.98
N GLY A 402 17.42 7.76 16.19
CA GLY A 402 18.84 7.76 15.84
C GLY A 402 19.72 7.22 16.97
N ASP A 403 19.18 6.29 17.77
CA ASP A 403 19.91 5.67 18.87
C ASP A 403 21.07 4.82 18.35
N GLU A 404 22.18 4.83 19.07
CA GLU A 404 23.38 4.05 18.72
C GLU A 404 23.29 2.60 19.23
N SER A 405 22.48 2.31 20.26
CA SER A 405 22.30 0.93 20.75
C SER A 405 20.91 0.70 21.33
N ILE A 406 20.51 -0.56 21.43
CA ILE A 406 19.19 -0.97 21.95
C ILE A 406 19.26 -2.27 22.74
N LEU A 407 18.51 -2.35 23.85
CA LEU A 407 18.34 -3.57 24.64
C LEU A 407 17.03 -4.28 24.27
N ILE A 408 17.12 -5.51 23.77
CA ILE A 408 15.96 -6.36 23.45
C ILE A 408 16.12 -7.71 24.16
N SER A 409 15.12 -8.10 24.95
CA SER A 409 15.09 -9.38 25.67
C SER A 409 16.36 -9.70 26.47
N GLY A 410 16.94 -8.67 27.12
CA GLY A 410 18.16 -8.79 27.94
C GLY A 410 19.47 -8.87 27.16
N ARG A 411 19.46 -8.66 25.84
CA ARG A 411 20.64 -8.61 24.98
C ARG A 411 20.82 -7.22 24.41
N LEU A 412 22.08 -6.76 24.40
CA LEU A 412 22.45 -5.45 23.86
C LEU A 412 22.79 -5.57 22.37
N TYR A 413 22.23 -4.67 21.57
CA TYR A 413 22.48 -4.58 20.14
C TYR A 413 23.01 -3.20 19.79
N ASP A 414 24.13 -3.15 19.07
CA ASP A 414 24.65 -1.94 18.46
C ASP A 414 23.91 -1.65 17.14
N ILE A 415 23.62 -0.38 16.87
CA ILE A 415 22.90 0.10 15.69
C ILE A 415 23.87 0.82 14.76
N GLN A 416 24.24 0.17 13.66
CA GLN A 416 25.12 0.77 12.64
C GLN A 416 24.42 0.81 11.29
N GLU A 417 24.12 2.02 10.79
CA GLU A 417 23.47 2.25 9.49
C GLU A 417 22.16 1.43 9.25
N GLY A 418 21.44 1.08 10.32
CA GLY A 418 20.22 0.25 10.26
C GLY A 418 20.45 -1.26 10.41
N LEU A 419 21.69 -1.70 10.62
CA LEU A 419 22.04 -3.06 11.05
C LEU A 419 21.99 -3.17 12.57
N LEU A 420 21.59 -4.34 13.06
CA LEU A 420 21.61 -4.70 14.47
C LEU A 420 22.68 -5.76 14.70
N GLU A 421 23.75 -5.42 15.41
CA GLU A 421 24.81 -6.37 15.79
C GLU A 421 24.73 -6.67 17.28
N GLU A 422 24.73 -7.96 17.65
CA GLU A 422 24.71 -8.33 19.08
C GLU A 422 26.08 -8.09 19.68
N VAL A 423 26.13 -7.32 20.77
CA VAL A 423 27.38 -7.00 21.46
C VAL A 423 27.34 -7.55 22.88
N THR A 424 28.49 -8.08 23.33
CA THR A 424 28.65 -8.46 24.74
C THR A 424 28.79 -7.16 25.55
N PRO A 425 27.96 -6.94 26.60
CA PRO A 425 28.05 -5.72 27.40
C PRO A 425 29.44 -5.59 28.01
N THR A 426 30.00 -4.38 28.02
CA THR A 426 31.22 -4.10 28.80
C THR A 426 30.95 -4.23 30.30
N PRO A 427 31.95 -4.50 31.15
CA PRO A 427 31.78 -4.64 32.61
C PRO A 427 31.13 -3.42 33.29
N GLU A 428 31.20 -2.25 32.66
CA GLU A 428 30.57 -1.00 33.09
C GLU A 428 29.05 -0.99 32.81
N ILE A 429 28.62 -1.56 31.66
CA ILE A 429 27.21 -1.74 31.30
C ILE A 429 26.61 -2.94 32.05
N GLU A 430 27.39 -3.99 32.32
CA GLU A 430 26.98 -5.09 33.22
C GLU A 430 26.56 -4.55 34.59
N LYS A 431 27.25 -3.55 35.15
CA LYS A 431 26.88 -2.91 36.42
C LYS A 431 25.57 -2.11 36.36
N GLU A 432 25.26 -1.48 35.22
CA GLU A 432 23.96 -0.83 35.00
C GLU A 432 22.84 -1.85 34.77
N LEU A 433 23.13 -2.97 34.10
CA LEU A 433 22.22 -4.10 33.89
C LEU A 433 21.98 -4.90 35.19
N GLU A 434 22.96 -5.02 36.08
CA GLU A 434 22.85 -5.62 37.41
C GLU A 434 21.96 -4.79 38.35
N GLY A 435 21.86 -3.47 38.14
CA GLY A 435 20.88 -2.59 38.80
C GLY A 435 19.43 -2.81 38.32
N VAL A 436 19.25 -3.49 37.19
CA VAL A 436 17.98 -3.97 36.63
C VAL A 436 17.79 -5.48 36.93
N GLY A 437 18.57 -6.01 37.88
CA GLY A 437 18.60 -7.40 38.31
C GLY A 437 17.26 -7.89 38.86
N GLY A 438 16.44 -8.44 37.97
CA GLY A 438 15.18 -9.10 38.30
C GLY A 438 14.55 -9.76 37.09
N VAL A 439 15.32 -10.49 36.27
CA VAL A 439 14.74 -11.42 35.29
C VAL A 439 14.98 -12.83 35.81
N GLU A 440 14.06 -13.27 36.68
CA GLU A 440 13.86 -14.70 36.92
C GLU A 440 13.44 -15.37 35.62
N THR A 441 14.14 -16.45 35.30
CA THR A 441 13.79 -17.43 34.30
C THR A 441 12.33 -17.89 34.44
N ALA A 442 11.68 -18.11 33.30
CA ALA A 442 10.36 -18.67 33.14
C ALA A 442 10.02 -19.82 34.13
N ALA A 443 9.29 -19.50 35.20
CA ALA A 443 8.29 -20.34 35.87
C ALA A 443 7.86 -19.65 37.17
N GLY A 444 6.68 -19.03 37.19
CA GLY A 444 6.03 -18.64 38.45
C GLY A 444 6.16 -17.17 38.85
N LEU A 445 5.68 -16.26 38.01
CA LEU A 445 5.15 -14.98 38.46
C LEU A 445 3.81 -14.76 37.78
N VAL A 446 2.75 -15.11 38.52
CA VAL A 446 1.42 -14.60 38.26
C VAL A 446 1.49 -13.10 38.55
N VAL A 447 1.74 -12.31 37.50
CA VAL A 447 1.41 -10.89 37.54
C VAL A 447 -0.11 -10.82 37.42
N GLU A 448 -0.78 -10.80 38.58
CA GLU A 448 -2.16 -10.33 38.65
C GLU A 448 -2.20 -8.91 38.08
N GLY A 449 -2.60 -8.78 36.82
CA GLY A 449 -2.75 -7.48 36.16
C GLY A 449 -2.57 -7.44 34.64
N ALA A 450 -1.93 -8.44 34.03
CA ALA A 450 -1.58 -8.39 32.59
C ALA A 450 -2.42 -9.29 31.68
N THR A 451 -3.56 -9.81 32.15
CA THR A 451 -4.47 -10.68 31.37
C THR A 451 -5.68 -9.94 30.77
N ALA A 452 -5.70 -8.60 30.81
CA ALA A 452 -6.88 -7.82 30.42
C ALA A 452 -6.81 -7.11 29.05
N ILE A 453 -5.68 -7.09 28.34
CA ILE A 453 -5.49 -6.15 27.20
C ILE A 453 -5.49 -6.83 25.81
N LEU A 454 -5.81 -8.12 25.71
CA LEU A 454 -5.93 -8.82 24.41
C LEU A 454 -7.28 -9.53 24.24
N SER A 455 -8.33 -8.76 24.44
CA SER A 455 -9.62 -8.97 23.78
C SER A 455 -9.83 -7.80 22.81
N PRO A 456 -10.72 -7.88 21.80
CA PRO A 456 -11.22 -6.64 21.21
C PRO A 456 -11.69 -5.80 22.40
N ILE A 457 -11.12 -4.61 22.61
CA ILE A 457 -11.47 -3.76 23.75
C ILE A 457 -12.95 -3.43 23.58
N GLN A 458 -13.79 -4.27 24.19
CA GLN A 458 -15.13 -3.90 24.55
C GLN A 458 -14.92 -2.73 25.52
N PRO A 459 -15.54 -1.57 25.30
CA PRO A 459 -15.39 -0.45 26.21
C PRO A 459 -15.69 -0.98 27.61
N ASP A 460 -14.72 -0.93 28.52
CA ASP A 460 -14.99 -1.25 29.92
C ASP A 460 -16.04 -0.24 30.37
N GLU A 461 -17.28 -0.69 30.51
CA GLU A 461 -18.43 0.17 30.81
C GLU A 461 -18.30 0.83 32.18
N ASN A 462 -17.38 0.35 33.04
CA ASN A 462 -17.07 0.90 34.35
C ASN A 462 -15.78 1.75 34.39
N ALA A 463 -14.92 1.71 33.36
CA ALA A 463 -13.73 2.54 33.32
C ALA A 463 -14.10 4.01 33.09
N LYS A 464 -13.68 4.86 34.02
CA LYS A 464 -14.00 6.30 33.97
C LYS A 464 -13.07 7.02 33.01
N LEU A 465 -13.63 7.98 32.28
CA LEU A 465 -12.86 8.92 31.45
C LEU A 465 -11.87 9.70 32.32
N ASN A 466 -10.59 9.67 31.94
CA ASN A 466 -9.54 10.49 32.52
C ASN A 466 -9.04 11.49 31.46
N ILE A 467 -9.27 12.79 31.67
CA ILE A 467 -8.76 13.86 30.79
C ILE A 467 -7.63 14.58 31.51
N ARG A 468 -6.50 14.77 30.83
CA ARG A 468 -5.34 15.47 31.39
C ARG A 468 -4.53 16.20 30.33
N VAL A 469 -3.68 17.11 30.82
CA VAL A 469 -2.66 17.75 30.00
C VAL A 469 -1.59 16.71 29.65
N VAL A 470 -1.08 16.77 28.42
CA VAL A 470 0.04 15.95 27.97
C VAL A 470 1.29 16.37 28.73
N GLU A 471 1.85 15.44 29.51
CA GLU A 471 3.05 15.67 30.34
C GLU A 471 4.22 14.79 29.89
N THR A 472 3.91 13.64 29.28
CA THR A 472 4.91 12.67 28.80
C THR A 472 4.89 12.53 27.28
N GLU A 473 5.94 11.92 26.74
CA GLU A 473 6.01 11.57 25.33
C GLU A 473 4.90 10.60 24.93
N ASP A 474 4.59 9.61 25.78
CA ASP A 474 3.50 8.66 25.57
C ASP A 474 2.15 9.37 25.42
N ASP A 475 1.88 10.38 26.24
CA ASP A 475 0.66 11.17 26.13
C ASP A 475 0.57 11.95 24.83
N ARG A 476 1.72 12.47 24.38
CA ARG A 476 1.83 13.22 23.13
C ARG A 476 1.53 12.30 21.95
N ILE A 477 2.11 11.11 21.97
CA ILE A 477 1.85 10.05 20.99
C ILE A 477 0.38 9.66 20.99
N LYS A 478 -0.21 9.40 22.17
CA LYS A 478 -1.63 9.08 22.34
C LYS A 478 -2.54 10.16 21.77
N SER A 479 -2.22 11.43 22.04
CA SER A 479 -2.92 12.58 21.48
C SER A 479 -2.83 12.61 19.94
N PHE A 480 -1.63 12.43 19.39
CA PHE A 480 -1.41 12.43 17.93
C PHE A 480 -2.06 11.24 17.23
N LEU A 481 -2.13 10.09 17.89
CA LEU A 481 -2.83 8.90 17.39
C LEU A 481 -4.34 9.16 17.25
N VAL A 482 -4.97 9.76 18.26
CA VAL A 482 -6.39 10.14 18.18
C VAL A 482 -6.62 11.12 17.02
N ARG A 483 -5.72 12.10 16.81
CA ARG A 483 -5.80 13.04 15.69
C ARG A 483 -5.64 12.35 14.34
N GLY A 484 -4.68 11.43 14.20
CA GLY A 484 -4.50 10.63 13.00
C GLY A 484 -5.74 9.82 12.65
N ILE A 485 -6.40 9.21 13.64
CA ILE A 485 -7.65 8.46 13.44
C ILE A 485 -8.79 9.41 13.06
N VAL A 486 -9.00 10.51 13.79
CA VAL A 486 -10.18 11.37 13.62
C VAL A 486 -10.08 12.23 12.36
N TYR A 487 -8.93 12.83 12.10
CA TYR A 487 -8.75 13.82 11.04
C TYR A 487 -8.15 13.22 9.77
N MET A 488 -7.05 12.47 9.86
CA MET A 488 -6.41 11.92 8.66
C MET A 488 -7.16 10.71 8.11
N HIS A 489 -7.54 9.75 8.95
CA HIS A 489 -8.33 8.60 8.52
C HIS A 489 -9.82 8.97 8.36
N GLY A 490 -10.43 9.56 9.38
CA GLY A 490 -11.87 9.85 9.38
C GLY A 490 -12.30 10.97 8.43
N GLN A 491 -11.52 12.06 8.36
CA GLN A 491 -11.85 13.25 7.55
C GLN A 491 -10.96 13.40 6.30
N GLN A 492 -10.03 12.47 6.06
CA GLN A 492 -9.09 12.51 4.93
C GLN A 492 -8.24 13.80 4.89
N CYS A 493 -8.01 14.42 6.05
CA CYS A 493 -7.18 15.63 6.18
C CYS A 493 -5.71 15.31 5.85
N PRO A 494 -5.05 16.04 4.92
CA PRO A 494 -3.64 15.84 4.62
C PRO A 494 -2.74 16.07 5.84
N TYR A 495 -1.62 15.34 5.93
CA TYR A 495 -0.69 15.42 7.07
C TYR A 495 -0.21 16.85 7.38
N ARG A 496 0.14 17.62 6.34
CA ARG A 496 0.63 19.00 6.50
C ARG A 496 -0.43 19.98 7.00
N GLU A 497 -1.71 19.66 6.79
CA GLU A 497 -2.83 20.45 7.30
C GLU A 497 -3.17 20.05 8.75
N GLU A 498 -3.07 18.76 9.07
CA GLU A 498 -3.32 18.30 10.44
C GLU A 498 -2.20 18.70 11.41
N PHE A 499 -0.94 18.48 11.04
CA PHE A 499 0.25 18.82 11.84
C PHE A 499 0.87 20.13 11.38
N ASP A 500 0.31 21.23 11.87
CA ASP A 500 0.47 22.60 11.34
C ASP A 500 1.60 23.43 11.99
N LEU A 501 2.64 22.75 12.50
CA LEU A 501 3.78 23.34 13.22
C LEU A 501 3.46 23.98 14.59
N ASN A 502 2.19 24.20 14.94
CA ASN A 502 1.80 24.71 16.26
C ASN A 502 1.72 23.61 17.33
N ASP A 503 1.98 22.36 16.95
CA ASP A 503 1.84 21.22 17.86
C ASP A 503 2.87 21.21 18.99
N HIS A 504 4.04 21.80 18.74
CA HIS A 504 5.12 21.94 19.71
C HIS A 504 4.94 23.11 20.68
N THR A 505 4.07 24.07 20.33
CA THR A 505 3.87 25.32 21.09
C THR A 505 2.53 25.38 21.82
N ALA A 506 1.58 24.53 21.45
CA ALA A 506 0.28 24.42 22.09
C ALA A 506 0.32 23.55 23.36
N THR A 507 -0.58 23.81 24.31
CA THR A 507 -0.88 22.86 25.38
C THR A 507 -1.75 21.73 24.84
N GLN A 508 -1.18 20.54 24.71
CA GLN A 508 -1.87 19.35 24.22
C GLN A 508 -2.65 18.67 25.37
N ILE A 509 -3.79 18.07 25.03
CA ILE A 509 -4.70 17.39 25.96
C ILE A 509 -5.00 16.00 25.40
N VAL A 510 -5.00 15.01 26.28
CA VAL A 510 -5.38 13.63 25.94
C VAL A 510 -6.42 13.15 26.94
N GLY A 511 -7.37 12.35 26.46
CA GLY A 511 -8.35 11.68 27.31
C GLY A 511 -8.38 10.19 27.03
N THR A 512 -8.31 9.40 28.10
CA THR A 512 -8.28 7.94 28.04
C THR A 512 -9.43 7.32 28.84
N VAL A 513 -9.84 6.12 28.45
CA VAL A 513 -10.68 5.24 29.26
C VAL A 513 -9.83 4.01 29.57
N GLY A 514 -9.40 3.87 30.82
CA GLY A 514 -8.23 3.04 31.14
C GLY A 514 -6.98 3.61 30.45
N ASP A 515 -6.25 2.76 29.74
CA ASP A 515 -5.06 3.14 28.97
C ASP A 515 -5.34 3.53 27.51
N GLU A 516 -6.57 3.30 27.04
CA GLU A 516 -6.95 3.52 25.65
C GLU A 516 -7.20 5.01 25.39
N PRO A 517 -6.51 5.66 24.43
CA PRO A 517 -6.73 7.06 24.11
C PRO A 517 -7.96 7.24 23.23
N ILE A 518 -8.96 7.95 23.75
CA ILE A 518 -10.27 8.08 23.10
C ILE A 518 -10.57 9.49 22.59
N LEU A 519 -9.94 10.51 23.17
CA LEU A 519 -10.13 11.90 22.80
C LEU A 519 -8.84 12.73 22.94
N THR A 520 -8.81 13.86 22.25
CA THR A 520 -7.70 14.81 22.25
C THR A 520 -8.19 16.23 21.97
N ALA A 521 -7.42 17.22 22.39
CA ALA A 521 -7.54 18.61 21.98
C ALA A 521 -6.20 19.33 22.17
N ARG A 522 -6.13 20.58 21.71
CA ARG A 522 -5.05 21.49 22.10
C ARG A 522 -5.55 22.90 22.40
N ILE A 523 -4.79 23.63 23.21
CA ILE A 523 -5.05 25.02 23.59
C ILE A 523 -3.86 25.89 23.18
N ARG A 524 -4.13 26.96 22.45
CA ARG A 524 -3.17 28.05 22.16
C ARG A 524 -3.57 29.33 22.89
N TYR A 525 -2.59 30.14 23.26
CA TYR A 525 -2.76 31.30 24.15
C TYR A 525 -2.40 32.60 23.41
N PHE A 526 -3.35 33.53 23.29
CA PHE A 526 -3.20 34.78 22.55
C PHE A 526 -3.24 36.01 23.48
N GLY A 527 -2.89 35.82 24.76
CA GLY A 527 -2.89 36.88 25.79
C GLY A 527 -4.30 37.25 26.28
N GLY A 528 -5.14 37.82 25.42
CA GLY A 528 -6.50 38.23 25.79
C GLY A 528 -7.54 37.11 25.70
N PHE A 529 -7.27 36.05 24.96
CA PHE A 529 -8.13 34.88 24.81
C PHE A 529 -7.31 33.60 24.61
N VAL A 530 -7.98 32.46 24.75
CA VAL A 530 -7.43 31.16 24.32
C VAL A 530 -8.17 30.63 23.11
N LYS A 531 -7.44 29.94 22.24
CA LYS A 531 -8.02 29.22 21.11
C LYS A 531 -8.02 27.72 21.40
N PHE A 532 -9.19 27.10 21.34
CA PHE A 532 -9.34 25.65 21.39
C PHE A 532 -9.32 25.07 19.98
N GLU A 533 -8.48 24.07 19.77
CA GLU A 533 -8.23 23.48 18.46
C GLU A 533 -8.10 21.96 18.54
N ARG A 534 -8.25 21.29 17.39
CA ARG A 534 -8.03 19.84 17.22
C ARG A 534 -8.84 18.98 18.20
N LEU A 535 -10.06 19.41 18.56
CA LEU A 535 -10.97 18.63 19.40
C LEU A 535 -11.43 17.38 18.64
N GLY A 536 -10.80 16.25 18.92
CA GLY A 536 -11.06 14.97 18.28
C GLY A 536 -11.57 13.93 19.27
N ILE A 537 -12.67 13.27 18.93
CA ILE A 537 -13.16 12.08 19.65
C ILE A 537 -13.31 10.96 18.62
N ARG A 538 -12.70 9.81 18.93
CA ARG A 538 -12.84 8.59 18.14
C ARG A 538 -14.31 8.20 17.99
N GLU A 539 -14.67 7.71 16.81
CA GLU A 539 -16.06 7.55 16.39
C GLU A 539 -16.85 6.64 17.34
N GLU A 540 -16.24 5.54 17.77
CA GLU A 540 -16.80 4.53 18.67
C GLU A 540 -17.07 5.03 20.10
N TYR A 541 -16.53 6.20 20.47
CA TYR A 541 -16.73 6.84 21.78
C TYR A 541 -17.61 8.11 21.71
N ARG A 542 -18.17 8.45 20.54
CA ARG A 542 -19.11 9.57 20.38
C ARG A 542 -20.49 9.22 20.98
N GLY A 543 -21.28 10.25 21.28
CA GLY A 543 -22.62 10.09 21.86
C GLY A 543 -22.65 9.76 23.36
N ARG A 544 -21.49 9.60 24.00
CA ARG A 544 -21.35 9.26 25.44
C ARG A 544 -21.15 10.46 26.36
N GLY A 545 -21.31 11.67 25.83
CA GLY A 545 -21.11 12.92 26.56
C GLY A 545 -19.65 13.37 26.76
N TYR A 546 -18.66 12.60 26.29
CA TYR A 546 -17.24 12.95 26.49
C TYR A 546 -16.80 14.29 25.87
N GLY A 547 -17.48 14.76 24.83
CA GLY A 547 -17.27 16.11 24.31
C GLY A 547 -17.58 17.19 25.35
N HIS A 548 -18.61 16.98 26.16
CA HIS A 548 -18.99 17.88 27.25
C HIS A 548 -17.90 17.92 28.34
N ASN A 549 -17.32 16.77 28.69
CA ASN A 549 -16.21 16.69 29.64
C ASN A 549 -14.96 17.40 29.11
N LEU A 550 -14.64 17.23 27.83
CA LEU A 550 -13.46 17.83 27.20
C LEU A 550 -13.53 19.36 27.17
N ILE A 551 -14.65 19.93 26.72
CA ILE A 551 -14.78 21.39 26.66
C ILE A 551 -14.76 22.03 28.05
N GLN A 552 -15.39 21.40 29.05
CA GLN A 552 -15.35 21.87 30.44
C GLN A 552 -13.92 21.80 31.01
N PHE A 553 -13.19 20.72 30.72
CA PHE A 553 -11.79 20.58 31.13
C PHE A 553 -10.92 21.70 30.54
N MET A 554 -11.07 21.98 29.25
CA MET A 554 -10.31 23.04 28.58
C MET A 554 -10.64 24.44 29.10
N MET A 555 -11.93 24.76 29.29
CA MET A 555 -12.37 26.02 29.88
C MET A 555 -11.82 26.17 31.29
N GLY A 556 -11.97 25.16 32.15
CA GLY A 556 -11.43 25.19 33.50
C GLY A 556 -9.91 25.33 33.56
N LEU A 557 -9.18 24.67 32.65
CA LEU A 557 -7.72 24.80 32.56
C LEU A 557 -7.30 26.22 32.15
N ALA A 558 -7.98 26.81 31.18
CA ALA A 558 -7.72 28.18 30.74
C ALA A 558 -8.11 29.21 31.82
N GLU A 559 -9.21 28.99 32.54
CA GLU A 559 -9.65 29.85 33.64
C GLU A 559 -8.69 29.87 34.82
N LYS A 560 -8.07 28.72 35.15
CA LYS A 560 -6.99 28.62 36.14
C LYS A 560 -5.77 29.45 35.75
N LYS A 561 -5.53 29.65 34.44
CA LYS A 561 -4.49 30.54 33.91
C LYS A 561 -4.96 32.00 33.76
N GLY A 562 -6.15 32.33 34.28
CA GLY A 562 -6.71 33.69 34.27
C GLY A 562 -7.47 34.08 33.01
N TYR A 563 -7.58 33.20 32.00
CA TYR A 563 -8.33 33.50 30.79
C TYR A 563 -9.83 33.48 31.05
N ARG A 564 -10.54 34.41 30.42
CA ARG A 564 -12.01 34.57 30.53
C ARG A 564 -12.71 34.65 29.18
N ARG A 565 -11.94 34.62 28.08
CA ARG A 565 -12.40 34.65 26.70
C ARG A 565 -11.88 33.42 25.96
N PHE A 566 -12.79 32.66 25.36
CA PHE A 566 -12.50 31.43 24.64
C PHE A 566 -12.91 31.61 23.18
N TYR A 567 -12.10 31.08 22.28
CA TYR A 567 -12.29 31.17 20.83
C TYR A 567 -12.09 29.79 20.22
N LEU A 568 -12.87 29.45 19.20
CA LEU A 568 -12.68 28.21 18.44
C LEU A 568 -13.20 28.34 17.02
N HIS A 569 -12.71 27.45 16.16
CA HIS A 569 -13.32 27.20 14.86
C HIS A 569 -14.19 25.95 15.00
N SER A 570 -15.50 26.14 14.93
CA SER A 570 -16.46 25.03 14.98
C SER A 570 -16.79 24.58 13.58
N GLN A 571 -16.80 23.27 13.30
CA GLN A 571 -17.47 22.79 12.09
C GLN A 571 -18.93 23.22 12.16
N THR A 572 -19.51 23.69 11.05
CA THR A 572 -20.86 24.27 11.02
C THR A 572 -21.92 23.37 11.67
N ARG A 573 -21.79 22.04 11.52
CA ARG A 573 -22.68 21.03 12.15
C ARG A 573 -22.61 20.96 13.69
N LEU A 574 -21.60 21.55 14.32
CA LEU A 574 -21.37 21.53 15.77
C LEU A 574 -21.72 22.87 16.45
N GLU A 575 -22.27 23.84 15.73
CA GLU A 575 -22.68 25.15 16.28
C GLU A 575 -23.53 24.99 17.55
N SER A 576 -24.64 24.27 17.48
CA SER A 576 -25.56 24.05 18.61
C SER A 576 -24.95 23.29 19.78
N PHE A 577 -23.85 22.55 19.58
CA PHE A 577 -23.13 21.92 20.69
C PHE A 577 -22.35 22.97 21.49
N TYR A 578 -21.64 23.89 20.82
CA TYR A 578 -20.85 24.90 21.50
C TYR A 578 -21.71 26.04 22.07
N GLU A 579 -22.87 26.35 21.49
CA GLU A 579 -23.82 27.33 22.05
C GLU A 579 -24.22 27.01 23.50
N GLN A 580 -24.30 25.72 23.86
CA GLN A 580 -24.60 25.26 25.22
C GLN A 580 -23.54 25.71 26.25
N TYR A 581 -22.34 26.06 25.79
CA TYR A 581 -21.23 26.54 26.60
C TYR A 581 -21.04 28.06 26.52
N GLY A 582 -22.04 28.77 25.98
CA GLY A 582 -22.01 30.23 25.85
C GLY A 582 -21.19 30.74 24.67
N PHE A 583 -20.76 29.86 23.76
CA PHE A 583 -20.15 30.28 22.50
C PHE A 583 -21.20 30.89 21.60
N LYS A 584 -20.87 32.04 21.00
CA LYS A 584 -21.69 32.72 20.01
C LYS A 584 -20.89 32.86 18.73
N ARG A 585 -21.56 32.62 17.61
CA ARG A 585 -20.97 32.80 16.29
C ARG A 585 -20.55 34.25 16.06
N VAL A 586 -19.40 34.43 15.42
CA VAL A 586 -18.87 35.72 14.95
C VAL A 586 -18.40 35.56 13.50
N GLY A 587 -18.59 36.60 12.69
CA GLY A 587 -18.19 36.56 11.27
C GLY A 587 -18.96 35.59 10.38
N ASP A 588 -18.47 35.48 9.15
CA ASP A 588 -19.01 34.64 8.09
C ASP A 588 -18.40 33.22 8.12
N PRO A 589 -19.09 32.20 7.56
CA PRO A 589 -18.53 30.86 7.45
C PRO A 589 -17.34 30.85 6.48
N PHE A 590 -16.38 29.99 6.76
CA PHE A 590 -15.19 29.80 5.93
C PHE A 590 -14.86 28.32 5.79
N MET A 591 -13.95 27.99 4.88
CA MET A 591 -13.57 26.62 4.57
C MET A 591 -12.07 26.44 4.80
N PHE A 592 -11.67 25.28 5.29
CA PHE A 592 -10.30 24.76 5.19
C PHE A 592 -10.35 23.25 5.39
N SER A 593 -9.37 22.53 4.85
CA SER A 593 -9.31 21.06 4.91
C SER A 593 -10.62 20.40 4.48
N ASP A 594 -11.21 20.91 3.40
CA ASP A 594 -12.43 20.39 2.77
C ASP A 594 -13.70 20.42 3.64
N HIS A 595 -13.68 21.17 4.75
CA HIS A 595 -14.80 21.29 5.68
C HIS A 595 -15.22 22.74 5.94
N SER A 596 -16.51 22.94 6.23
CA SER A 596 -17.11 24.23 6.56
C SER A 596 -17.02 24.51 8.06
N TYR A 597 -16.51 25.69 8.38
CA TYR A 597 -16.31 26.18 9.73
C TYR A 597 -16.97 27.55 9.95
N ILE A 598 -17.24 27.83 11.22
CA ILE A 598 -17.66 29.13 11.73
C ILE A 598 -16.77 29.50 12.93
N GLU A 599 -16.49 30.78 13.10
CA GLU A 599 -15.82 31.27 14.30
C GLU A 599 -16.82 31.39 15.44
N MET A 600 -16.44 30.98 16.64
CA MET A 600 -17.27 31.16 17.83
C MET A 600 -16.45 31.66 19.01
N VAL A 601 -17.06 32.56 19.80
CA VAL A 601 -16.46 33.17 21.00
C VAL A 601 -17.37 32.97 22.21
N ALA A 602 -16.79 32.59 23.35
CA ALA A 602 -17.48 32.54 24.65
C ALA A 602 -16.73 33.35 25.72
N GLY A 603 -17.45 33.76 26.77
CA GLY A 603 -16.88 34.43 27.94
C GLY A 603 -16.84 35.97 27.87
N GLY A 604 -16.17 36.60 28.85
CA GLY A 604 -16.12 38.05 29.05
C GLY A 604 -14.88 38.73 28.44
N GLN A 605 -14.65 40.02 28.74
CA GLN A 605 -13.39 40.68 28.36
C GLN A 605 -12.24 40.04 29.16
N GLY A 606 -11.29 39.41 28.45
CA GLY A 606 -10.06 38.87 29.03
C GLY A 606 -9.04 39.97 29.37
N PHE A 607 -7.77 39.60 29.52
CA PHE A 607 -6.67 40.57 29.61
C PHE A 607 -6.63 41.44 28.34
N ALA A 608 -6.04 42.64 28.43
CA ALA A 608 -5.87 43.52 27.29
C ALA A 608 -5.14 42.77 26.15
N SER A 609 -5.87 42.38 25.12
CA SER A 609 -5.28 41.91 23.86
C SER A 609 -4.74 43.11 23.10
N ARG A 610 -3.74 42.88 22.25
CA ARG A 610 -3.39 43.88 21.24
C ARG A 610 -4.63 44.11 20.36
N PRO A 611 -5.08 45.36 20.12
CA PRO A 611 -6.25 45.65 19.32
C PRO A 611 -6.22 45.05 17.90
N GLU A 612 -5.04 44.71 17.40
CA GLU A 612 -4.83 44.10 16.08
C GLU A 612 -5.26 42.63 16.02
N ILE A 613 -4.96 41.81 17.04
CA ILE A 613 -5.34 40.38 17.05
C ILE A 613 -6.86 40.24 17.22
N ASP A 614 -7.45 41.10 18.04
CA ASP A 614 -8.90 41.16 18.24
C ASP A 614 -9.68 41.52 16.96
N LYS A 615 -9.06 42.28 16.05
CA LYS A 615 -9.69 42.63 14.76
C LYS A 615 -9.82 41.42 13.84
N TRP A 616 -8.94 40.44 13.93
CA TRP A 616 -8.97 39.25 13.06
C TRP A 616 -10.16 38.34 13.36
N ILE A 617 -10.65 38.34 14.61
CA ILE A 617 -11.82 37.56 14.99
C ILE A 617 -13.05 38.10 14.23
N GLY A 618 -13.66 37.24 13.42
CA GLY A 618 -14.81 37.57 12.58
C GLY A 618 -14.47 38.25 11.26
N THR A 619 -13.18 38.48 10.94
CA THR A 619 -12.75 39.13 9.68
C THR A 619 -11.67 38.35 8.93
N GLU A 620 -10.66 37.81 9.62
CA GLU A 620 -9.52 37.08 9.07
C GLU A 620 -9.28 35.76 9.84
N PRO A 621 -10.24 34.81 9.86
CA PRO A 621 -10.19 33.61 10.70
C PRO A 621 -8.92 32.77 10.53
N LEU A 622 -8.45 32.60 9.29
CA LEU A 622 -7.30 31.74 8.99
C LEU A 622 -5.97 32.31 9.49
N ARG A 623 -5.89 33.63 9.72
CA ARG A 623 -4.69 34.25 10.26
C ARG A 623 -4.36 33.74 11.66
N LEU A 624 -5.39 33.41 12.43
CA LEU A 624 -5.25 32.80 13.76
C LEU A 624 -4.85 31.31 13.71
N ASN A 625 -4.73 30.69 12.53
CA ASN A 625 -4.22 29.33 12.35
C ASN A 625 -2.73 29.29 12.01
N ARG A 626 -2.13 30.43 11.67
CA ARG A 626 -0.73 30.49 11.23
C ARG A 626 0.23 30.00 12.32
N PRO A 627 1.40 29.46 11.93
CA PRO A 627 2.43 29.03 12.87
C PRO A 627 2.84 30.12 13.85
N GLU A 628 3.06 29.79 15.13
CA GLU A 628 3.43 30.75 16.18
C GLU A 628 4.66 31.61 15.81
N GLY A 629 5.64 31.03 15.11
CA GLY A 629 6.86 31.73 14.68
C GLY A 629 6.70 32.57 13.42
N ASN A 630 5.54 32.54 12.76
CA ASN A 630 5.33 33.20 11.47
C ASN A 630 3.84 33.57 11.25
N MET A 631 3.36 34.61 11.94
CA MET A 631 1.96 35.05 11.86
C MET A 631 1.67 35.96 10.64
N ASP A 632 2.69 36.45 9.96
CA ASP A 632 2.54 37.39 8.84
C ASP A 632 2.47 36.70 7.47
N GLU A 633 3.00 35.48 7.36
CA GLU A 633 2.92 34.68 6.13
C GLU A 633 1.76 33.66 6.18
N PRO A 634 1.14 33.36 5.03
CA PRO A 634 0.13 32.30 4.95
C PRO A 634 0.68 30.95 5.43
N GLY A 635 -0.14 30.20 6.16
CA GLY A 635 0.18 28.86 6.64
C GLY A 635 -0.54 27.75 5.88
N PRO A 636 -0.43 26.49 6.35
CA PRO A 636 -0.98 25.31 5.66
C PRO A 636 -2.50 25.38 5.41
N MET A 637 -3.25 26.10 6.25
CA MET A 637 -4.71 26.23 6.10
C MET A 637 -5.10 27.17 4.96
N GLU A 638 -4.31 28.20 4.68
CA GLU A 638 -4.54 29.10 3.55
C GLU A 638 -4.15 28.44 2.22
N GLU A 639 -3.09 27.62 2.21
CA GLU A 639 -2.72 26.78 1.05
C GLU A 639 -3.82 25.77 0.69
N SER A 640 -4.54 25.25 1.70
CA SER A 640 -5.68 24.34 1.52
C SER A 640 -6.81 24.96 0.66
N LEU A 641 -7.00 26.28 0.72
CA LEU A 641 -7.99 26.97 -0.11
C LEU A 641 -7.66 26.93 -1.61
N ASP A 642 -6.38 26.88 -1.97
CA ASP A 642 -5.97 26.83 -3.37
C ASP A 642 -6.24 25.45 -3.98
N ARG A 643 -6.12 24.38 -3.18
CA ARG A 643 -6.53 23.02 -3.57
C ARG A 643 -8.03 22.94 -3.87
N LEU A 644 -8.88 23.55 -3.03
CA LEU A 644 -10.33 23.61 -3.27
C LEU A 644 -10.70 24.38 -4.56
N LYS A 645 -9.92 25.39 -4.94
CA LYS A 645 -10.10 26.11 -6.20
C LYS A 645 -9.73 25.23 -7.41
N GLU A 646 -8.68 24.41 -7.29
CA GLU A 646 -8.27 23.49 -8.37
C GLU A 646 -9.29 22.35 -8.57
N ASP A 647 -9.84 21.79 -7.50
CA ASP A 647 -10.86 20.73 -7.58
C ASP A 647 -12.21 21.23 -8.13
N SER A 648 -12.59 22.47 -7.83
CA SER A 648 -13.80 23.09 -8.38
C SER A 648 -13.67 23.46 -9.87
N LEU A 649 -12.44 23.68 -10.36
CA LEU A 649 -12.19 23.87 -11.80
C LEU A 649 -12.19 22.55 -12.58
N ASN A 650 -11.75 21.45 -11.95
CA ASN A 650 -11.70 20.11 -12.57
C ASN A 650 -13.05 19.37 -12.60
N THR A 651 -14.07 19.86 -11.90
CA THR A 651 -15.42 19.24 -11.83
C THR A 651 -16.43 19.88 -12.79
N VAL A 652 -16.05 20.92 -13.54
CA VAL A 652 -16.90 21.61 -14.54
C VAL A 652 -16.48 21.28 -15.99
N SER A 653 -15.63 20.28 -16.20
CA SER A 653 -15.30 19.70 -17.52
C SER A 653 -15.70 18.24 -17.60
#